data_AF-A0A7J8NX80-F1
#
_entry.id   AF-A0A7J8NX80-F1
#
_cell.length_a   1.000
_cell.length_b   1.000
_cell.length_c   1.000
_cell.angle_alpha   90.00
_cell.angle_beta   90.00
_cell.angle_gamma   90.00
#
_symmetry.space_group_name_H-M   'P 1'
#
loop_
_entity.id
_entity.type
_entity.pdbx_description
1 polymer ?
#
loop_
_entity_poly.entity_id
_entity_poly.type
_entity_poly.pdbx_seq_one_letter_code
_entity_poly.pdbx_strand_id
1 'polypeptide(L)'
;MPIDTLPSMTQSMRASRSSFSSSNGHEEVPFHSAASVSNGDDYDSDGSNFAPSTPSALSMAVPAELAGAIPLIDRFQVEAFLRMMQKQINSSGKRSFFSKKSVGTQVREKFTFEDMLCFQKDPIPTSLLKINSDLVSRATKMFHMILKYMGVDSSERVTSVGIDERVELVLKLYKQTLKRAELRDELFVQISKQTRNNPDRQNLIKAWELMYLCASSMPPSKDIGGYLSEYVHNVAHSASDSEVQTLALNTLNALKRSVKAGPRNTIPGREEVEAILTNRKLTTIVFFLDETFEEITYDMTTTVSDAVEELANIIKLSAYSSFSLFECRKVVNGSKSADLGNEEYIGLDDNKYIGDLLAEIKAAKDRSKGEILQCKLIFKKKLFRESDEAVTDPMFVQLSYFQLQHDYILGNYPVGRDDAVQLSALQILAEIGFVCSPESCTDWNTLLERFLPRQIALTRARREWELDILSRYRSMEHLTKDDARQQFLRILRTLPYGSSIFFSVRKIDDPIGLLPGRIVLGINKRGVHFFRPVPKEYLHSAELRDIMQFGSSNTAVFFKMRVAGVLHIFQFETKQGEEICVALQTHINDVMLRRYSKARSVANGSVNGDVSNNFKPPSLEVYEKRVQDLSKAVEESQKNTNQLLGELHEKQKQELKTQEELECLKNALRKEKEDLM
;
A
#
# COMPACT_ATOMS: atom_id res chain seq x y z
N MET A 1 -60.25 23.94 34.26
CA MET A 1 -60.24 25.13 35.15
C MET A 1 -59.59 24.71 36.47
N PRO A 2 -58.86 25.61 37.16
CA PRO A 2 -58.14 26.80 36.70
C PRO A 2 -56.65 26.42 36.42
N ILE A 3 -55.68 27.23 35.93
CA ILE A 3 -55.35 28.67 36.06
C ILE A 3 -54.79 28.97 37.47
N ASP A 4 -53.73 29.77 37.72
CA ASP A 4 -52.78 30.47 36.81
C ASP A 4 -51.33 29.95 37.05
N THR A 5 -50.16 30.63 36.98
CA THR A 5 -49.76 32.05 36.81
C THR A 5 -48.37 32.15 36.16
N LEU A 6 -48.03 33.28 35.53
CA LEU A 6 -46.65 33.61 35.10
C LEU A 6 -46.42 35.14 35.13
N PRO A 7 -45.36 35.63 35.80
CA PRO A 7 -44.62 36.81 35.32
C PRO A 7 -43.09 36.75 35.56
N SER A 8 -42.21 37.54 34.94
CA SER A 8 -42.26 38.26 33.65
C SER A 8 -40.90 38.94 33.35
N MET A 9 -40.45 38.94 32.09
CA MET A 9 -39.53 39.95 31.47
C MET A 9 -38.08 40.06 32.03
N THR A 10 -37.08 40.67 31.35
CA THR A 10 -37.04 41.51 30.12
C THR A 10 -35.72 41.29 29.33
N GLN A 11 -35.81 41.24 27.98
CA GLN A 11 -34.89 41.82 26.96
C GLN A 11 -33.36 41.47 26.97
N SER A 12 -32.57 41.56 25.89
CA SER A 12 -32.77 41.90 24.46
C SER A 12 -31.81 40.99 23.64
N MET A 13 -32.16 40.33 22.53
CA MET A 13 -32.62 40.83 21.21
C MET A 13 -31.68 41.82 20.49
N ARG A 14 -31.04 41.35 19.41
CA ARG A 14 -30.75 42.15 18.20
C ARG A 14 -30.56 41.23 16.98
N ALA A 15 -31.16 41.58 15.85
CA ALA A 15 -31.10 40.81 14.60
C ALA A 15 -31.25 41.72 13.37
N SER A 16 -30.61 41.36 12.25
CA SER A 16 -30.91 41.74 10.83
C SER A 16 -29.93 40.95 9.96
N ARG A 17 -30.34 40.07 9.03
CA ARG A 17 -31.09 40.27 7.76
C ARG A 17 -30.36 41.13 6.71
N SER A 18 -29.92 40.46 5.64
CA SER A 18 -30.12 40.89 4.24
C SER A 18 -30.07 39.65 3.33
N SER A 19 -30.47 39.80 2.06
CA SER A 19 -30.78 38.69 1.14
C SER A 19 -30.60 39.10 -0.32
N PHE A 20 -30.11 38.22 -1.20
CA PHE A 20 -30.15 38.40 -2.66
C PHE A 20 -30.29 37.06 -3.42
N SER A 21 -30.50 37.14 -4.73
CA SER A 21 -31.25 36.13 -5.51
C SER A 21 -30.57 35.67 -6.81
N SER A 22 -30.85 34.41 -7.18
CA SER A 22 -31.02 33.84 -8.53
C SER A 22 -30.54 34.63 -9.78
N SER A 23 -29.71 33.96 -10.60
CA SER A 23 -29.95 33.83 -12.05
C SER A 23 -29.26 32.58 -12.61
N ASN A 24 -29.68 32.10 -13.78
CA ASN A 24 -29.15 30.90 -14.45
C ASN A 24 -28.00 31.24 -15.42
N GLY A 25 -27.15 30.25 -15.72
CA GLY A 25 -26.20 30.27 -16.85
C GLY A 25 -25.69 28.86 -17.18
N HIS A 26 -25.70 28.49 -18.46
CA HIS A 26 -25.21 27.21 -19.01
C HIS A 26 -24.01 27.48 -19.95
N GLU A 27 -23.58 26.44 -20.69
CA GLU A 27 -22.48 26.40 -21.69
C GLU A 27 -21.10 26.19 -21.03
N GLU A 28 -20.40 25.07 -21.24
CA GLU A 28 -19.96 24.38 -22.47
C GLU A 28 -18.91 25.18 -23.28
N VAL A 29 -17.71 24.58 -23.44
CA VAL A 29 -16.59 25.14 -24.21
C VAL A 29 -16.02 24.03 -25.12
N PRO A 30 -16.16 24.12 -26.44
CA PRO A 30 -15.57 23.16 -27.39
C PRO A 30 -14.14 23.54 -27.83
N PHE A 31 -13.49 22.60 -28.53
CA PHE A 31 -12.15 22.72 -29.12
C PHE A 31 -12.15 23.35 -30.53
N HIS A 32 -10.95 23.45 -31.13
CA HIS A 32 -10.63 23.84 -32.53
C HIS A 32 -10.53 25.36 -32.78
N SER A 33 -9.69 25.89 -33.70
CA SER A 33 -8.64 25.28 -34.55
C SER A 33 -7.48 26.28 -34.77
N ALA A 34 -6.42 25.87 -35.46
CA ALA A 34 -5.25 26.69 -35.79
C ALA A 34 -5.26 27.26 -37.23
N ALA A 35 -4.29 28.13 -37.53
CA ALA A 35 -3.89 28.67 -38.85
C ALA A 35 -4.83 29.72 -39.49
N SER A 36 -4.36 30.72 -40.27
CA SER A 36 -3.01 31.27 -40.56
C SER A 36 -3.13 32.59 -41.38
N VAL A 37 -2.00 33.18 -41.86
CA VAL A 37 -1.90 34.25 -42.91
C VAL A 37 -2.25 35.69 -42.44
N SER A 38 -1.56 36.79 -42.80
CA SER A 38 -0.14 37.02 -43.23
C SER A 38 0.21 38.53 -43.31
N ASN A 39 1.51 38.85 -43.21
CA ASN A 39 2.25 40.00 -43.81
C ASN A 39 2.04 41.45 -43.32
N GLY A 40 3.19 42.11 -43.12
CA GLY A 40 3.45 43.55 -43.29
C GLY A 40 3.24 44.46 -42.07
N ASP A 41 4.14 45.41 -41.75
CA ASP A 41 5.52 45.66 -42.21
C ASP A 41 6.24 46.57 -41.17
N ASP A 42 7.47 47.01 -41.50
CA ASP A 42 8.29 48.08 -40.89
C ASP A 42 9.22 47.80 -39.68
N TYR A 43 10.26 48.65 -39.62
CA TYR A 43 11.49 48.59 -38.82
C TYR A 43 11.40 49.39 -37.51
N ASP A 44 12.12 48.99 -36.46
CA ASP A 44 13.39 49.67 -36.07
C ASP A 44 14.22 48.87 -35.03
N SER A 45 15.43 49.36 -34.70
CA SER A 45 16.47 48.61 -33.96
C SER A 45 16.53 48.85 -32.43
N ASP A 46 17.34 48.01 -31.78
CA ASP A 46 17.96 48.11 -30.43
C ASP A 46 17.05 47.97 -29.18
N GLY A 47 17.23 46.86 -28.45
CA GLY A 47 16.40 46.52 -27.27
C GLY A 47 16.91 45.41 -26.35
N SER A 48 18.21 45.43 -26.01
CA SER A 48 18.91 44.65 -24.96
C SER A 48 18.20 43.48 -24.23
N ASN A 49 18.69 42.26 -24.46
CA ASN A 49 18.75 41.09 -23.55
C ASN A 49 17.91 41.11 -22.25
N PHE A 50 16.76 40.41 -22.26
CA PHE A 50 16.13 39.88 -21.04
C PHE A 50 16.42 38.39 -20.87
N ALA A 51 17.68 38.06 -20.56
CA ALA A 51 17.99 36.78 -19.92
C ALA A 51 17.70 36.89 -18.40
N PRO A 52 17.03 35.92 -17.77
CA PRO A 52 16.84 35.95 -16.31
C PRO A 52 18.21 35.86 -15.62
N SER A 53 18.42 36.72 -14.62
CA SER A 53 19.73 36.92 -13.99
C SER A 53 20.22 35.67 -13.25
N THR A 54 21.19 34.96 -13.82
CA THR A 54 21.89 33.84 -13.16
C THR A 54 22.63 34.35 -11.91
N PRO A 55 22.46 33.70 -10.74
CA PRO A 55 23.20 34.07 -9.53
C PRO A 55 24.71 33.97 -9.73
N SER A 56 25.45 35.00 -9.30
CA SER A 56 26.91 35.12 -9.48
C SER A 56 27.75 34.08 -8.70
N ALA A 57 27.10 33.13 -8.03
CA ALA A 57 27.71 31.93 -7.43
C ALA A 57 27.92 30.78 -8.43
N LEU A 58 27.33 30.84 -9.64
CA LEU A 58 27.42 29.80 -10.68
C LEU A 58 28.60 29.95 -11.66
N SER A 59 29.58 30.80 -11.35
CA SER A 59 30.68 31.15 -12.28
C SER A 59 31.78 30.08 -12.44
N MET A 60 31.48 28.82 -12.13
CA MET A 60 32.36 27.65 -12.25
C MET A 60 31.57 26.52 -12.90
N ALA A 61 32.20 25.72 -13.77
CA ALA A 61 31.54 24.59 -14.40
C ALA A 61 31.11 23.56 -13.35
N VAL A 62 29.80 23.37 -13.19
CA VAL A 62 29.22 22.44 -12.22
C VAL A 62 29.57 21.00 -12.65
N PRO A 63 30.13 20.15 -11.76
CA PRO A 63 30.43 18.76 -12.08
C PRO A 63 29.19 17.99 -12.57
N ALA A 64 29.38 17.04 -13.48
CA ALA A 64 28.29 16.23 -14.04
C ALA A 64 27.48 15.50 -12.95
N GLU A 65 28.14 15.06 -11.86
CA GLU A 65 27.50 14.44 -10.68
C GLU A 65 26.51 15.36 -9.94
N LEU A 66 26.59 16.67 -10.15
CA LEU A 66 25.70 17.68 -9.58
C LEU A 66 24.69 18.25 -10.58
N ALA A 67 24.66 17.76 -11.83
CA ALA A 67 23.74 18.25 -12.87
C ALA A 67 22.27 18.17 -12.42
N GLY A 68 21.85 17.05 -11.83
CA GLY A 68 20.50 16.87 -11.27
C GLY A 68 20.16 17.79 -10.07
N ALA A 69 21.15 18.45 -9.46
CA ALA A 69 20.91 19.47 -8.42
C ALA A 69 20.62 20.87 -9.00
N ILE A 70 21.02 21.14 -10.25
CA ILE A 70 20.89 22.47 -10.88
C ILE A 70 19.41 22.90 -11.00
N PRO A 71 18.45 22.07 -11.44
CA PRO A 71 17.02 22.43 -11.46
C PRO A 71 16.42 22.71 -10.08
N LEU A 72 17.11 22.31 -9.01
CA LEU A 72 16.68 22.48 -7.63
C LEU A 72 17.43 23.59 -6.89
N ILE A 73 18.32 24.35 -7.56
CA ILE A 73 19.18 25.34 -6.89
C ILE A 73 18.39 26.37 -6.06
N ASP A 74 17.19 26.76 -6.52
CA ASP A 74 16.29 27.66 -5.80
C ASP A 74 15.66 27.07 -4.53
N ARG A 75 15.77 25.75 -4.30
CA ARG A 75 15.42 25.12 -3.02
C ARG A 75 16.57 25.13 -2.02
N PHE A 76 17.82 25.32 -2.44
CA PHE A 76 18.98 25.40 -1.56
C PHE A 76 19.20 26.83 -1.04
N GLN A 77 19.56 27.00 0.23
CA GLN A 77 19.82 28.33 0.81
C GLN A 77 21.26 28.83 0.58
N VAL A 78 21.77 28.64 -0.65
CA VAL A 78 23.19 28.73 -1.03
C VAL A 78 23.89 29.96 -0.44
N GLU A 79 23.46 31.18 -0.79
CA GLU A 79 24.11 32.41 -0.30
C GLU A 79 24.16 32.51 1.23
N ALA A 80 23.11 32.11 1.92
CA ALA A 80 23.04 32.18 3.38
C ALA A 80 24.00 31.16 4.02
N PHE A 81 23.99 29.92 3.51
CA PHE A 81 24.88 28.86 3.94
C PHE A 81 26.35 29.25 3.76
N LEU A 82 26.75 29.68 2.55
CA LEU A 82 28.12 30.09 2.23
C LEU A 82 28.59 31.25 3.12
N ARG A 83 27.73 32.27 3.30
CA ARG A 83 27.99 33.44 4.15
C ARG A 83 28.13 33.09 5.63
N MET A 84 27.45 32.03 6.10
CA MET A 84 27.55 31.55 7.48
C MET A 84 28.75 30.60 7.67
N MET A 85 29.05 29.72 6.71
CA MET A 85 30.26 28.88 6.72
C MET A 85 31.53 29.72 6.76
N GLN A 86 31.65 30.76 5.92
CA GLN A 86 32.80 31.65 5.94
C GLN A 86 32.96 32.38 7.29
N LYS A 87 31.85 32.78 7.93
CA LYS A 87 31.87 33.34 9.29
C LYS A 87 32.33 32.33 10.33
N GLN A 88 31.87 31.08 10.25
CA GLN A 88 32.28 30.00 11.14
C GLN A 88 33.80 29.76 11.05
N ILE A 89 34.32 29.54 9.84
CA ILE A 89 35.76 29.36 9.58
C ILE A 89 36.58 30.54 10.13
N ASN A 90 36.18 31.77 9.80
CA ASN A 90 36.86 33.00 10.24
C ASN A 90 36.78 33.24 11.77
N SER A 91 35.86 32.57 12.47
CA SER A 91 35.73 32.62 13.94
C SER A 91 36.55 31.54 14.63
N SER A 92 36.54 30.30 14.11
CA SER A 92 37.35 29.19 14.62
C SER A 92 38.84 29.48 14.53
N GLY A 93 39.29 30.06 13.41
CA GLY A 93 40.70 30.47 13.21
C GLY A 93 41.24 31.47 14.23
N LYS A 94 40.38 32.17 15.00
CA LYS A 94 40.80 33.12 16.04
C LYS A 94 41.04 32.48 17.42
N ARG A 95 40.72 31.20 17.62
CA ARG A 95 40.98 30.48 18.89
C ARG A 95 42.27 29.67 18.88
N SER A 96 42.90 29.45 17.72
CA SER A 96 44.18 28.74 17.59
C SER A 96 45.36 29.71 17.58
N PHE A 97 45.65 30.33 18.73
CA PHE A 97 46.96 30.93 18.99
C PHE A 97 47.84 29.89 19.71
N PHE A 98 49.11 29.80 19.30
CA PHE A 98 50.10 28.77 19.70
C PHE A 98 49.93 27.36 19.10
N SER A 99 49.98 27.28 17.77
CA SER A 99 50.79 26.23 17.13
C SER A 99 51.71 26.85 16.06
N LYS A 100 52.79 26.16 15.70
CA LYS A 100 53.91 26.72 14.92
C LYS A 100 53.64 26.71 13.41
N LYS A 101 54.30 27.63 12.69
CA LYS A 101 54.27 27.73 11.21
C LYS A 101 54.63 26.40 10.54
N SER A 102 53.80 25.97 9.61
CA SER A 102 54.23 25.27 8.38
C SER A 102 54.04 26.20 7.18
N VAL A 103 54.65 25.88 6.04
CA VAL A 103 54.69 26.74 4.85
C VAL A 103 53.69 26.26 3.80
N GLY A 104 52.93 27.20 3.22
CA GLY A 104 52.30 27.02 1.91
C GLY A 104 51.00 26.20 1.88
N THR A 105 49.88 26.83 2.23
CA THR A 105 48.54 26.41 1.76
C THR A 105 47.86 27.60 1.10
N GLN A 106 47.35 27.40 -0.12
CA GLN A 106 46.59 28.41 -0.87
C GLN A 106 45.38 28.89 -0.04
N VAL A 107 45.10 30.20 -0.06
CA VAL A 107 43.83 30.73 0.46
C VAL A 107 42.73 30.28 -0.51
N ARG A 108 41.99 29.22 -0.13
CA ARG A 108 40.96 28.65 -1.00
C ARG A 108 39.89 29.70 -1.31
N GLU A 109 39.81 30.10 -2.57
CA GLU A 109 38.84 31.09 -3.02
C GLU A 109 37.40 30.59 -2.79
N LYS A 110 36.51 31.53 -2.44
CA LYS A 110 35.05 31.42 -2.32
C LYS A 110 34.48 29.98 -2.31
N PHE A 111 34.18 29.48 -1.10
CA PHE A 111 33.40 28.26 -0.85
C PHE A 111 32.20 28.17 -1.82
N THR A 112 32.05 27.03 -2.51
CA THR A 112 31.18 26.88 -3.69
C THR A 112 29.87 26.14 -3.41
N PHE A 113 28.97 26.07 -4.40
CA PHE A 113 27.79 25.20 -4.34
C PHE A 113 28.16 23.71 -4.29
N GLU A 114 29.28 23.31 -4.91
CA GLU A 114 29.82 21.95 -4.79
C GLU A 114 30.28 21.67 -3.34
N ASP A 115 31.05 22.58 -2.73
CA ASP A 115 31.46 22.46 -1.32
C ASP A 115 30.27 22.40 -0.35
N MET A 116 29.16 23.07 -0.69
CA MET A 116 27.91 22.97 0.05
C MET A 116 27.31 21.55 -0.01
N LEU A 117 27.55 20.79 -1.09
CA LEU A 117 27.00 19.45 -1.32
C LEU A 117 28.00 18.29 -1.21
N CYS A 118 29.26 18.56 -0.87
CA CYS A 118 30.28 17.55 -0.55
C CYS A 118 30.49 17.37 0.96
N PHE A 119 31.13 16.26 1.36
CA PHE A 119 31.40 15.89 2.75
C PHE A 119 32.13 16.99 3.52
N GLN A 120 31.71 17.23 4.77
CA GLN A 120 32.45 18.05 5.73
C GLN A 120 32.54 17.39 7.10
N LYS A 121 33.57 17.76 7.87
CA LYS A 121 33.76 17.31 9.26
C LYS A 121 33.10 18.22 10.29
N ASP A 122 33.20 19.54 10.09
CA ASP A 122 32.59 20.52 10.98
C ASP A 122 31.05 20.54 10.86
N PRO A 123 30.30 20.85 11.93
CA PRO A 123 28.85 21.00 11.86
C PRO A 123 28.39 22.15 10.95
N ILE A 124 27.24 22.00 10.29
CA ILE A 124 26.62 23.07 9.50
C ILE A 124 26.09 24.21 10.39
N PRO A 125 26.26 25.49 9.99
CA PRO A 125 25.76 26.65 10.74
C PRO A 125 24.28 26.96 10.49
N THR A 126 23.70 26.44 9.40
CA THR A 126 22.31 26.56 8.98
C THR A 126 21.96 25.34 8.12
N SER A 127 20.67 25.12 7.83
CA SER A 127 20.19 24.09 6.92
C SER A 127 20.72 24.23 5.49
N LEU A 128 20.65 23.16 4.71
CA LEU A 128 21.03 23.13 3.30
C LEU A 128 19.88 23.64 2.41
N LEU A 129 18.64 23.27 2.73
CA LEU A 129 17.43 23.72 2.05
C LEU A 129 16.85 25.01 2.66
N LYS A 130 16.08 25.75 1.86
CA LYS A 130 15.24 26.89 2.30
C LYS A 130 14.01 26.34 3.06
N ILE A 131 14.16 26.13 4.36
CA ILE A 131 13.09 25.66 5.29
C ILE A 131 12.68 26.77 6.26
N ASN A 132 11.57 26.58 6.99
CA ASN A 132 11.11 27.55 7.99
C ASN A 132 12.15 27.80 9.11
N SER A 133 12.19 29.04 9.61
CA SER A 133 13.22 29.53 10.54
C SER A 133 13.24 28.80 11.89
N ASP A 134 12.10 28.29 12.38
CA ASP A 134 12.03 27.48 13.60
C ASP A 134 12.67 26.10 13.42
N LEU A 135 12.65 25.57 12.19
CA LEU A 135 13.21 24.27 11.82
C LEU A 135 14.73 24.30 11.62
N VAL A 136 15.33 25.45 11.28
CA VAL A 136 16.79 25.60 11.09
C VAL A 136 17.57 25.10 12.33
N SER A 137 17.08 25.45 13.53
CA SER A 137 17.67 25.00 14.81
C SER A 137 17.57 23.49 15.08
N ARG A 138 16.70 22.79 14.34
CA ARG A 138 16.59 21.33 14.33
C ARG A 138 17.47 20.74 13.23
N ALA A 139 17.50 21.34 12.04
CA ALA A 139 18.32 20.90 10.92
C ALA A 139 19.81 20.86 11.25
N THR A 140 20.36 21.90 11.91
CA THR A 140 21.75 21.88 12.37
C THR A 140 21.99 20.76 13.39
N LYS A 141 21.04 20.48 14.29
CA LYS A 141 21.12 19.36 15.26
C LYS A 141 21.00 17.99 14.60
N MET A 142 20.24 17.84 13.50
CA MET A 142 20.22 16.59 12.72
C MET A 142 21.61 16.32 12.15
N PHE A 143 22.29 17.34 11.61
CA PHE A 143 23.63 17.17 11.06
C PHE A 143 24.66 16.73 12.11
N HIS A 144 24.60 17.26 13.34
CA HIS A 144 25.42 16.76 14.45
C HIS A 144 25.12 15.28 14.76
N MET A 145 23.84 14.85 14.68
CA MET A 145 23.50 13.43 14.87
C MET A 145 24.01 12.55 13.71
N ILE A 146 24.10 13.06 12.48
CA ILE A 146 24.71 12.36 11.33
C ILE A 146 26.23 12.24 11.51
N LEU A 147 26.93 13.33 11.85
CA LEU A 147 28.37 13.32 12.14
C LEU A 147 28.72 12.32 13.24
N LYS A 148 27.95 12.34 14.33
CA LYS A 148 28.10 11.40 15.44
C LYS A 148 27.79 9.96 15.04
N TYR A 149 26.74 9.72 14.25
CA TYR A 149 26.39 8.39 13.75
C TYR A 149 27.51 7.77 12.90
N MET A 150 28.09 8.58 12.01
CA MET A 150 29.27 8.19 11.22
C MET A 150 30.50 7.97 12.12
N GLY A 151 30.62 8.71 13.22
CA GLY A 151 31.81 8.71 14.07
C GLY A 151 32.86 9.75 13.67
N VAL A 152 32.45 10.80 12.96
CA VAL A 152 33.32 11.91 12.54
C VAL A 152 33.73 12.78 13.73
N ASP A 153 32.87 12.89 14.76
CA ASP A 153 33.14 13.64 15.99
C ASP A 153 34.22 13.01 16.91
N SER A 154 34.68 11.78 16.62
CA SER A 154 35.44 10.93 17.56
C SER A 154 36.94 11.29 17.70
N SER A 155 37.30 12.58 17.72
CA SER A 155 38.73 12.99 17.86
C SER A 155 39.37 12.62 19.20
N GLU A 156 38.58 12.21 20.21
CA GLU A 156 39.05 11.84 21.56
C GLU A 156 38.58 10.45 22.01
N ARG A 157 37.84 9.68 21.19
CA ARG A 157 37.29 8.38 21.58
C ARG A 157 37.91 7.25 20.78
N VAL A 158 38.66 6.40 21.47
CA VAL A 158 39.29 5.17 20.94
C VAL A 158 38.25 4.10 20.57
N THR A 159 37.04 4.18 21.14
CA THR A 159 35.94 3.22 20.90
C THR A 159 34.97 3.75 19.84
N SER A 160 34.62 2.89 18.88
CA SER A 160 33.57 3.17 17.88
C SER A 160 32.18 3.30 18.53
N VAL A 161 31.29 4.04 17.86
CA VAL A 161 29.89 4.22 18.30
C VAL A 161 29.16 2.89 18.26
N GLY A 162 28.74 2.41 19.44
CA GLY A 162 28.09 1.11 19.60
C GLY A 162 26.72 1.03 18.91
N ILE A 163 26.26 -0.20 18.67
CA ILE A 163 24.97 -0.49 18.01
C ILE A 163 23.81 0.26 18.68
N ASP A 164 23.74 0.24 20.00
CA ASP A 164 22.72 0.92 20.80
C ASP A 164 22.72 2.45 20.61
N GLU A 165 23.89 3.07 20.56
CA GLU A 165 24.00 4.52 20.36
C GLU A 165 23.66 4.91 18.91
N ARG A 166 23.98 4.05 17.92
CA ARG A 166 23.52 4.22 16.53
C ARG A 166 21.99 4.13 16.42
N VAL A 167 21.35 3.11 17.00
CA VAL A 167 19.88 2.98 17.00
C VAL A 167 19.22 4.17 17.70
N GLU A 168 19.75 4.58 18.86
CA GLU A 168 19.26 5.75 19.60
C GLU A 168 19.43 7.08 18.84
N LEU A 169 20.36 7.20 17.90
CA LEU A 169 20.47 8.37 17.01
C LEU A 169 19.43 8.31 15.90
N VAL A 170 19.22 7.13 15.28
CA VAL A 170 18.22 6.90 14.23
C VAL A 170 16.79 7.17 14.73
N LEU A 171 16.44 6.65 15.91
CA LEU A 171 15.12 6.90 16.53
C LEU A 171 14.89 8.39 16.83
N LYS A 172 15.95 9.14 17.19
CA LYS A 172 15.88 10.59 17.39
C LYS A 172 15.74 11.37 16.08
N LEU A 173 16.36 10.90 14.99
CA LEU A 173 16.16 11.46 13.64
C LEU A 173 14.72 11.25 13.17
N TYR A 174 14.20 10.01 13.18
CA TYR A 174 12.82 9.69 12.79
C TYR A 174 11.77 10.51 13.56
N LYS A 175 12.01 10.75 14.86
CA LYS A 175 11.14 11.59 15.72
C LYS A 175 11.05 13.05 15.26
N GLN A 176 12.03 13.58 14.52
CA GLN A 176 11.96 14.91 13.90
C GLN A 176 11.38 14.88 12.49
N THR A 177 11.73 13.87 11.68
CA THR A 177 11.54 13.90 10.22
C THR A 177 10.29 13.20 9.70
N LEU A 178 9.89 12.08 10.31
CA LEU A 178 8.87 11.19 9.74
C LEU A 178 7.55 11.94 9.43
N LYS A 179 7.12 12.80 10.35
CA LYS A 179 5.89 13.62 10.25
C LYS A 179 6.14 15.07 9.79
N ARG A 180 7.31 15.39 9.22
CA ARG A 180 7.69 16.76 8.79
C ARG A 180 8.47 16.75 7.47
N ALA A 181 7.79 17.06 6.36
CA ALA A 181 8.38 17.00 5.02
C ALA A 181 9.66 17.84 4.86
N GLU A 182 9.66 19.10 5.32
CA GLU A 182 10.84 19.98 5.25
C GLU A 182 12.09 19.38 5.93
N LEU A 183 11.94 18.78 7.12
CA LEU A 183 13.05 18.14 7.82
C LEU A 183 13.41 16.77 7.23
N ARG A 184 12.47 16.07 6.60
CA ARG A 184 12.76 14.81 5.91
C ARG A 184 13.61 15.04 4.67
N ASP A 185 13.26 16.03 3.87
CA ASP A 185 14.01 16.43 2.67
C ASP A 185 15.40 16.97 3.04
N GLU A 186 15.47 17.82 4.06
CA GLU A 186 16.74 18.31 4.64
C GLU A 186 17.61 17.15 5.13
N LEU A 187 17.04 16.13 5.81
CA LEU A 187 17.80 14.95 6.24
C LEU A 187 18.37 14.16 5.07
N PHE A 188 17.58 13.88 4.03
CA PHE A 188 18.07 13.18 2.84
C PHE A 188 19.22 13.95 2.16
N VAL A 189 19.07 15.27 2.01
CA VAL A 189 20.11 16.14 1.43
C VAL A 189 21.36 16.21 2.32
N GLN A 190 21.22 16.25 3.65
CA GLN A 190 22.34 16.19 4.59
C GLN A 190 23.10 14.86 4.53
N ILE A 191 22.41 13.73 4.36
CA ILE A 191 23.08 12.43 4.19
C ILE A 191 23.77 12.35 2.82
N SER A 192 23.11 12.78 1.73
CA SER A 192 23.74 12.87 0.39
C SER A 192 24.98 13.75 0.36
N LYS A 193 25.02 14.82 1.17
CA LYS A 193 26.23 15.63 1.35
C LYS A 193 27.37 14.81 1.95
N GLN A 194 27.08 14.00 2.97
CA GLN A 194 28.08 13.19 3.67
C GLN A 194 28.51 11.91 2.93
N THR A 195 27.81 11.53 1.85
CA THR A 195 28.23 10.44 0.94
C THR A 195 29.12 10.91 -0.23
N ARG A 196 29.12 12.21 -0.57
CA ARG A 196 29.91 12.76 -1.70
C ARG A 196 31.30 13.22 -1.26
N ASN A 197 32.34 12.83 -2.01
CA ASN A 197 33.74 13.20 -1.75
C ASN A 197 34.19 12.95 -0.28
N ASN A 198 33.65 11.92 0.36
CA ASN A 198 34.01 11.50 1.70
C ASN A 198 35.32 10.69 1.66
N PRO A 199 36.43 11.17 2.26
CA PRO A 199 37.74 10.53 2.13
C PRO A 199 37.93 9.32 3.06
N ASP A 200 36.96 8.99 3.91
CA ASP A 200 37.03 7.90 4.87
C ASP A 200 35.98 6.83 4.56
N ARG A 201 36.45 5.62 4.22
CA ARG A 201 35.61 4.47 3.85
C ARG A 201 34.60 4.09 4.94
N GLN A 202 35.01 4.10 6.21
CA GLN A 202 34.16 3.69 7.33
C GLN A 202 33.06 4.73 7.62
N ASN A 203 33.37 6.02 7.46
CA ASN A 203 32.38 7.08 7.54
C ASN A 203 31.42 7.08 6.35
N LEU A 204 31.91 6.79 5.14
CA LEU A 204 31.11 6.69 3.92
C LEU A 204 30.11 5.53 3.99
N ILE A 205 30.52 4.34 4.45
CA ILE A 205 29.64 3.18 4.64
C ILE A 205 28.50 3.52 5.60
N LYS A 206 28.79 4.14 6.75
CA LYS A 206 27.77 4.53 7.73
C LYS A 206 26.82 5.62 7.20
N ALA A 207 27.30 6.52 6.33
CA ALA A 207 26.42 7.47 5.67
C ALA A 207 25.42 6.77 4.73
N TRP A 208 25.87 5.76 3.98
CA TRP A 208 25.01 4.93 3.13
C TRP A 208 24.07 3.99 3.92
N GLU A 209 24.54 3.43 5.04
CA GLU A 209 23.74 2.67 5.99
C GLU A 209 22.60 3.53 6.59
N LEU A 210 22.90 4.78 6.97
CA LEU A 210 21.90 5.74 7.43
C LEU A 210 20.94 6.18 6.32
N MET A 211 21.43 6.31 5.08
CA MET A 211 20.60 6.57 3.90
C MET A 211 19.59 5.44 3.68
N TYR A 212 20.05 4.19 3.71
CA TYR A 212 19.22 2.99 3.54
C TYR A 212 18.14 2.89 4.64
N LEU A 213 18.50 3.13 5.90
CA LEU A 213 17.56 3.22 7.02
C LEU A 213 16.47 4.28 6.80
N CYS A 214 16.85 5.49 6.40
CA CYS A 214 15.90 6.57 6.13
C CYS A 214 14.97 6.22 4.96
N ALA A 215 15.51 5.74 3.83
CA ALA A 215 14.74 5.28 2.68
C ALA A 215 13.76 4.14 3.03
N SER A 216 14.14 3.28 3.98
CA SER A 216 13.35 2.13 4.45
C SER A 216 12.20 2.50 5.39
N SER A 217 12.14 3.75 5.87
CA SER A 217 11.05 4.24 6.73
C SER A 217 10.20 5.33 6.06
N MET A 218 10.73 6.02 5.05
CA MET A 218 10.06 7.15 4.42
C MET A 218 10.72 7.54 3.08
N PRO A 219 9.95 7.99 2.08
CA PRO A 219 10.52 8.63 0.90
C PRO A 219 10.80 10.13 1.16
N PRO A 220 11.71 10.77 0.41
CA PRO A 220 11.70 12.23 0.27
C PRO A 220 10.37 12.73 -0.32
N SER A 221 10.12 14.04 -0.28
CA SER A 221 9.01 14.64 -1.02
C SER A 221 9.21 14.54 -2.54
N LYS A 222 8.14 14.85 -3.30
CA LYS A 222 8.19 14.92 -4.77
C LYS A 222 9.20 15.95 -5.29
N ASP A 223 9.53 16.97 -4.51
CA ASP A 223 10.44 18.05 -4.90
C ASP A 223 11.91 17.60 -4.91
N ILE A 224 12.28 16.64 -4.04
CA ILE A 224 13.66 16.13 -3.90
C ILE A 224 13.80 14.71 -4.43
N GLY A 225 12.70 13.94 -4.53
CA GLY A 225 12.73 12.51 -4.79
C GLY A 225 13.31 12.09 -6.15
N GLY A 226 13.12 12.87 -7.21
CA GLY A 226 13.72 12.59 -8.51
C GLY A 226 15.25 12.65 -8.45
N TYR A 227 15.78 13.79 -8.02
CA TYR A 227 17.21 14.04 -7.82
C TYR A 227 17.88 13.03 -6.86
N LEU A 228 17.22 12.68 -5.74
CA LEU A 228 17.76 11.67 -4.83
C LEU A 228 17.80 10.28 -5.49
N SER A 229 16.74 9.89 -6.19
CA SER A 229 16.67 8.58 -6.85
C SER A 229 17.71 8.45 -7.97
N GLU A 230 17.93 9.52 -8.74
CA GLU A 230 18.98 9.60 -9.77
C GLU A 230 20.37 9.50 -9.15
N TYR A 231 20.66 10.27 -8.09
CA TYR A 231 21.96 10.21 -7.40
C TYR A 231 22.24 8.80 -6.83
N VAL A 232 21.26 8.19 -6.15
CA VAL A 232 21.40 6.84 -5.59
C VAL A 232 21.53 5.79 -6.69
N HIS A 233 20.78 5.91 -7.79
CA HIS A 233 20.89 5.04 -8.96
C HIS A 233 22.28 5.09 -9.58
N ASN A 234 22.85 6.30 -9.74
CA ASN A 234 24.14 6.49 -10.38
C ASN A 234 25.28 5.92 -9.51
N VAL A 235 25.20 6.06 -8.17
CA VAL A 235 26.18 5.41 -7.28
C VAL A 235 26.05 3.89 -7.29
N ALA A 236 24.83 3.35 -7.28
CA ALA A 236 24.57 1.90 -7.30
C ALA A 236 25.12 1.19 -8.57
N HIS A 237 25.31 1.91 -9.67
CA HIS A 237 25.88 1.39 -10.92
C HIS A 237 27.26 1.97 -11.26
N SER A 238 27.86 2.77 -10.36
CA SER A 238 29.20 3.34 -10.55
C SER A 238 30.30 2.32 -10.23
N ALA A 239 31.49 2.47 -10.81
CA ALA A 239 32.67 1.65 -10.52
C ALA A 239 33.33 2.00 -9.15
N SER A 240 32.51 2.14 -8.10
CA SER A 240 32.92 2.48 -6.74
C SER A 240 33.23 1.24 -5.88
N ASP A 241 33.38 1.46 -4.57
CA ASP A 241 33.44 0.39 -3.57
C ASP A 241 32.17 -0.49 -3.59
N SER A 242 32.36 -1.81 -3.53
CA SER A 242 31.30 -2.83 -3.63
C SER A 242 30.31 -2.82 -2.45
N GLU A 243 30.77 -2.47 -1.25
CA GLU A 243 29.91 -2.33 -0.06
C GLU A 243 29.00 -1.09 -0.19
N VAL A 244 29.54 -0.01 -0.77
CA VAL A 244 28.80 1.21 -1.10
C VAL A 244 27.79 0.97 -2.23
N GLN A 245 28.16 0.27 -3.30
CA GLN A 245 27.22 -0.15 -4.36
C GLN A 245 26.03 -0.94 -3.78
N THR A 246 26.32 -1.90 -2.91
CA THR A 246 25.31 -2.76 -2.27
C THR A 246 24.35 -1.94 -1.41
N LEU A 247 24.86 -1.02 -0.58
CA LEU A 247 24.02 -0.12 0.22
C LEU A 247 23.23 0.89 -0.64
N ALA A 248 23.79 1.37 -1.75
CA ALA A 248 23.08 2.23 -2.69
C ALA A 248 21.96 1.48 -3.43
N LEU A 249 22.18 0.23 -3.84
CA LEU A 249 21.15 -0.62 -4.45
C LEU A 249 20.02 -0.95 -3.46
N ASN A 250 20.36 -1.28 -2.20
CA ASN A 250 19.39 -1.47 -1.13
C ASN A 250 18.60 -0.19 -0.85
N THR A 251 19.26 0.97 -0.82
CA THR A 251 18.62 2.30 -0.73
C THR A 251 17.67 2.54 -1.89
N LEU A 252 18.08 2.24 -3.14
CA LEU A 252 17.25 2.42 -4.33
C LEU A 252 15.98 1.57 -4.28
N ASN A 253 16.08 0.33 -3.80
CA ASN A 253 14.94 -0.58 -3.68
C ASN A 253 14.02 -0.18 -2.51
N ALA A 254 14.58 0.28 -1.40
CA ALA A 254 13.82 0.87 -0.29
C ALA A 254 13.06 2.15 -0.73
N LEU A 255 13.70 3.05 -1.50
CA LEU A 255 13.06 4.23 -2.09
C LEU A 255 11.90 3.84 -3.02
N LYS A 256 12.08 2.85 -3.91
CA LYS A 256 10.98 2.36 -4.78
C LYS A 256 9.78 1.88 -3.95
N ARG A 257 10.03 1.09 -2.89
CA ARG A 257 8.97 0.62 -1.97
C ARG A 257 8.31 1.78 -1.22
N SER A 258 9.08 2.66 -0.59
CA SER A 258 8.52 3.73 0.25
C SER A 258 7.92 4.90 -0.54
N VAL A 259 8.28 5.10 -1.82
CA VAL A 259 7.55 5.98 -2.74
C VAL A 259 6.18 5.40 -3.11
N LYS A 260 6.05 4.07 -3.28
CA LYS A 260 4.76 3.40 -3.53
C LYS A 260 3.86 3.42 -2.29
N ALA A 261 4.38 3.01 -1.14
CA ALA A 261 3.62 2.84 0.10
C ALA A 261 3.49 4.10 0.96
N GLY A 262 4.29 5.14 0.69
CA GLY A 262 4.37 6.34 1.52
C GLY A 262 5.24 6.16 2.78
N PRO A 263 5.35 7.19 3.63
CA PRO A 263 6.09 7.11 4.88
C PRO A 263 5.38 6.25 5.93
N ARG A 264 6.17 5.60 6.80
CA ARG A 264 5.66 4.89 8.00
C ARG A 264 4.80 5.80 8.88
N ASN A 265 3.70 5.26 9.40
CA ASN A 265 2.77 5.96 10.29
C ASN A 265 3.26 5.98 11.74
N THR A 266 3.97 4.92 12.15
CA THR A 266 4.64 4.79 13.44
C THR A 266 6.15 4.99 13.28
N ILE A 267 6.84 5.35 14.36
CA ILE A 267 8.31 5.34 14.36
C ILE A 267 8.74 3.88 14.47
N PRO A 268 9.59 3.36 13.56
CA PRO A 268 10.09 1.99 13.63
C PRO A 268 10.68 1.62 14.99
N GLY A 269 10.47 0.39 15.43
CA GLY A 269 10.96 -0.11 16.71
C GLY A 269 12.49 -0.23 16.78
N ARG A 270 13.05 -0.25 18.00
CA ARG A 270 14.48 -0.54 18.24
C ARG A 270 14.91 -1.83 17.52
N GLU A 271 14.09 -2.87 17.65
CA GLU A 271 14.28 -4.19 17.04
C GLU A 271 14.33 -4.14 15.50
N GLU A 272 13.53 -3.28 14.86
CA GLU A 272 13.53 -3.09 13.39
C GLU A 272 14.80 -2.39 12.89
N VAL A 273 15.22 -1.32 13.58
CA VAL A 273 16.45 -0.58 13.22
C VAL A 273 17.68 -1.44 13.47
N GLU A 274 17.74 -2.12 14.61
CA GLU A 274 18.80 -3.08 14.92
C GLU A 274 18.84 -4.24 13.92
N ALA A 275 17.68 -4.71 13.42
CA ALA A 275 17.62 -5.78 12.44
C ALA A 275 18.33 -5.41 11.13
N ILE A 276 18.06 -4.22 10.59
CA ILE A 276 18.79 -3.69 9.42
C ILE A 276 20.29 -3.54 9.72
N LEU A 277 20.66 -2.98 10.88
CA LEU A 277 22.06 -2.76 11.27
C LEU A 277 22.85 -4.05 11.60
N THR A 278 22.17 -5.19 11.70
CA THR A 278 22.78 -6.51 11.91
C THR A 278 22.50 -7.48 10.75
N ASN A 279 21.93 -6.98 9.63
CA ASN A 279 21.56 -7.73 8.44
C ASN A 279 20.71 -9.00 8.73
N ARG A 280 19.81 -8.91 9.71
CA ARG A 280 18.82 -9.96 10.02
C ARG A 280 17.42 -9.50 9.59
N LYS A 281 16.56 -10.46 9.23
CA LYS A 281 15.11 -10.21 9.17
C LYS A 281 14.48 -10.36 10.56
N LEU A 282 13.29 -9.79 10.74
CA LEU A 282 12.37 -10.13 11.82
C LEU A 282 11.37 -11.19 11.34
N THR A 283 10.61 -11.79 12.25
CA THR A 283 9.54 -12.73 11.93
C THR A 283 8.23 -12.38 12.62
N THR A 284 7.11 -12.82 12.05
CA THR A 284 5.80 -12.71 12.68
C THR A 284 4.88 -13.86 12.26
N ILE A 285 3.89 -14.18 13.10
CA ILE A 285 2.99 -15.31 12.90
C ILE A 285 1.69 -14.84 12.25
N VAL A 286 1.30 -15.50 11.16
CA VAL A 286 0.00 -15.33 10.51
C VAL A 286 -0.81 -16.61 10.68
N PHE A 287 -2.01 -16.47 11.23
CA PHE A 287 -2.93 -17.58 11.45
C PHE A 287 -3.92 -17.73 10.29
N PHE A 288 -4.50 -18.92 10.15
CA PHE A 288 -5.64 -19.19 9.29
C PHE A 288 -6.92 -19.38 10.14
N LEU A 289 -8.07 -19.53 9.48
CA LEU A 289 -9.38 -19.65 10.15
C LEU A 289 -9.65 -21.00 10.83
N ASP A 290 -8.75 -21.97 10.67
CA ASP A 290 -8.74 -23.27 11.36
C ASP A 290 -7.79 -23.30 12.57
N GLU A 291 -7.28 -22.13 12.99
CA GLU A 291 -6.27 -21.92 14.05
C GLU A 291 -4.86 -22.47 13.75
N THR A 292 -4.61 -23.01 12.55
CA THR A 292 -3.22 -23.24 12.07
C THR A 292 -2.52 -21.92 11.79
N PHE A 293 -1.19 -21.94 11.62
CA PHE A 293 -0.41 -20.74 11.35
C PHE A 293 0.88 -21.04 10.57
N GLU A 294 1.41 -20.02 9.92
CA GLU A 294 2.75 -19.97 9.35
C GLU A 294 3.55 -18.81 9.95
N GLU A 295 4.88 -18.92 9.95
CA GLU A 295 5.78 -17.83 10.32
C GLU A 295 6.35 -17.18 9.05
N ILE A 296 6.12 -15.88 8.88
CA ILE A 296 6.64 -15.09 7.76
C ILE A 296 7.77 -14.18 8.23
N THR A 297 8.69 -13.85 7.33
CA THR A 297 9.75 -12.88 7.58
C THR A 297 9.30 -11.46 7.21
N TYR A 298 9.87 -10.45 7.86
CA TYR A 298 9.67 -9.06 7.47
C TYR A 298 10.88 -8.17 7.79
N ASP A 299 10.94 -7.04 7.10
CA ASP A 299 11.85 -5.92 7.30
C ASP A 299 11.07 -4.59 7.39
N MET A 300 11.75 -3.46 7.57
CA MET A 300 11.10 -2.15 7.73
C MET A 300 10.23 -1.73 6.52
N THR A 301 10.50 -2.28 5.33
CA THR A 301 9.85 -1.96 4.06
C THR A 301 8.72 -2.92 3.69
N THR A 302 8.58 -4.06 4.37
CA THR A 302 7.58 -5.10 4.06
C THR A 302 6.15 -4.57 4.23
N THR A 303 5.40 -4.54 3.13
CA THR A 303 3.97 -4.22 3.13
C THR A 303 3.10 -5.47 3.29
N VAL A 304 1.81 -5.29 3.54
CA VAL A 304 0.80 -6.37 3.50
C VAL A 304 0.84 -7.11 2.16
N SER A 305 1.05 -6.42 1.03
CA SER A 305 1.20 -7.06 -0.28
C SER A 305 2.43 -7.98 -0.36
N ASP A 306 3.59 -7.52 0.13
CA ASP A 306 4.82 -8.35 0.15
C ASP A 306 4.61 -9.58 1.05
N ALA A 307 3.96 -9.39 2.22
CA ALA A 307 3.68 -10.45 3.18
C ALA A 307 2.65 -11.48 2.67
N VAL A 308 1.65 -11.04 1.90
CA VAL A 308 0.68 -11.91 1.21
C VAL A 308 1.38 -12.76 0.14
N GLU A 309 2.32 -12.18 -0.61
CA GLU A 309 3.11 -12.90 -1.61
C GLU A 309 4.08 -13.91 -0.95
N GLU A 310 4.79 -13.53 0.11
CA GLU A 310 5.67 -14.45 0.86
C GLU A 310 4.88 -15.63 1.44
N LEU A 311 3.73 -15.36 2.08
CA LEU A 311 2.86 -16.39 2.64
C LEU A 311 2.24 -17.31 1.57
N ALA A 312 1.77 -16.75 0.45
CA ALA A 312 1.22 -17.54 -0.65
C ALA A 312 2.25 -18.50 -1.24
N ASN A 313 3.52 -18.07 -1.34
CA ASN A 313 4.63 -18.93 -1.77
C ASN A 313 4.92 -20.06 -0.77
N ILE A 314 4.90 -19.79 0.55
CA ILE A 314 5.09 -20.79 1.61
C ILE A 314 4.03 -21.90 1.50
N ILE A 315 2.74 -21.52 1.47
CA ILE A 315 1.62 -22.48 1.40
C ILE A 315 1.33 -23.00 -0.01
N LYS A 316 2.12 -22.59 -1.02
CA LYS A 316 2.01 -22.95 -2.45
C LYS A 316 0.66 -22.62 -3.09
N LEU A 317 0.01 -21.55 -2.62
CA LEU A 317 -1.26 -21.05 -3.15
C LEU A 317 -1.02 -20.24 -4.43
N SER A 318 -1.35 -20.80 -5.59
CA SER A 318 -1.12 -20.14 -6.88
C SER A 318 -2.05 -18.95 -7.12
N ALA A 319 -3.31 -19.06 -6.71
CA ALA A 319 -4.39 -18.12 -7.02
C ALA A 319 -4.70 -17.15 -5.87
N TYR A 320 -3.68 -16.57 -5.24
CA TYR A 320 -3.83 -15.77 -4.01
C TYR A 320 -4.47 -14.37 -4.18
N SER A 321 -4.76 -13.91 -5.41
CA SER A 321 -5.26 -12.55 -5.67
C SER A 321 -6.61 -12.17 -5.02
N SER A 322 -7.39 -13.15 -4.55
CA SER A 322 -8.62 -12.92 -3.77
C SER A 322 -8.43 -13.06 -2.25
N PHE A 323 -7.19 -13.20 -1.76
CA PHE A 323 -6.80 -13.31 -0.34
C PHE A 323 -6.04 -12.08 0.17
N SER A 324 -5.95 -11.95 1.49
CA SER A 324 -5.20 -10.89 2.17
C SER A 324 -4.99 -11.20 3.65
N LEU A 325 -4.14 -10.41 4.29
CA LEU A 325 -4.12 -10.27 5.74
C LEU A 325 -5.30 -9.42 6.25
N PHE A 326 -5.78 -9.78 7.44
CA PHE A 326 -6.76 -9.07 8.25
C PHE A 326 -6.24 -8.97 9.70
N GLU A 327 -6.55 -7.89 10.41
CA GLU A 327 -6.43 -7.88 11.87
C GLU A 327 -7.70 -8.49 12.47
N CYS A 328 -7.59 -9.62 13.18
CA CYS A 328 -8.68 -10.11 14.03
C CYS A 328 -8.48 -9.57 15.45
N ARG A 329 -9.52 -8.95 16.01
CA ARG A 329 -9.60 -8.49 17.39
C ARG A 329 -10.66 -9.28 18.14
N LYS A 330 -10.26 -9.93 19.24
CA LYS A 330 -11.14 -10.69 20.12
C LYS A 330 -11.09 -10.14 21.53
N VAL A 331 -12.22 -9.67 22.05
CA VAL A 331 -12.35 -9.21 23.44
C VAL A 331 -12.70 -10.43 24.31
N VAL A 332 -11.72 -10.93 25.06
CA VAL A 332 -11.90 -12.09 25.95
C VAL A 332 -12.37 -11.61 27.32
N ASN A 333 -13.69 -11.67 27.52
CA ASN A 333 -14.31 -11.48 28.83
C ASN A 333 -13.94 -12.65 29.76
N GLY A 334 -13.78 -12.40 31.06
CA GLY A 334 -13.37 -13.41 32.05
C GLY A 334 -14.41 -14.52 32.34
N SER A 335 -15.57 -14.49 31.68
CA SER A 335 -16.59 -15.54 31.70
C SER A 335 -16.16 -16.72 30.82
N LYS A 336 -16.26 -17.96 31.33
CA LYS A 336 -15.87 -19.19 30.60
C LYS A 336 -16.73 -19.54 29.38
N SER A 337 -17.68 -18.69 28.96
CA SER A 337 -18.41 -18.84 27.71
C SER A 337 -17.55 -18.37 26.53
N ALA A 338 -17.21 -19.30 25.63
CA ALA A 338 -16.60 -18.96 24.35
C ALA A 338 -17.66 -18.33 23.41
N ASP A 339 -18.01 -17.07 23.66
CA ASP A 339 -18.90 -16.31 22.79
C ASP A 339 -18.15 -15.88 21.52
N LEU A 340 -18.22 -16.75 20.52
CA LEU A 340 -17.70 -16.60 19.14
C LEU A 340 -18.16 -15.31 18.42
N GLY A 341 -19.14 -14.58 18.97
CA GLY A 341 -19.67 -13.34 18.40
C GLY A 341 -18.84 -12.07 18.67
N ASN A 342 -17.74 -12.15 19.43
CA ASN A 342 -16.90 -11.01 19.81
C ASN A 342 -15.58 -10.92 19.00
N GLU A 343 -15.56 -11.46 17.78
CA GLU A 343 -14.40 -11.42 16.87
C GLU A 343 -14.62 -10.42 15.72
N GLU A 344 -13.91 -9.30 15.75
CA GLU A 344 -13.92 -8.26 14.71
C GLU A 344 -12.77 -8.50 13.73
N TYR A 345 -13.07 -8.70 12.44
CA TYR A 345 -12.08 -8.86 11.37
C TYR A 345 -11.98 -7.59 10.54
N ILE A 346 -10.84 -6.91 10.61
CA ILE A 346 -10.58 -5.63 9.94
C ILE A 346 -9.68 -5.87 8.74
N GLY A 347 -10.11 -5.41 7.56
CA GLY A 347 -9.30 -5.48 6.34
C GLY A 347 -8.07 -4.58 6.43
N LEU A 348 -6.96 -5.00 5.82
CA LEU A 348 -5.72 -4.26 5.80
C LEU A 348 -5.43 -3.74 4.37
N ASP A 349 -4.97 -2.50 4.27
CA ASP A 349 -4.49 -1.92 3.01
C ASP A 349 -3.22 -2.65 2.55
N ASP A 350 -3.17 -3.02 1.28
CA ASP A 350 -2.07 -3.81 0.70
C ASP A 350 -0.71 -3.09 0.75
N ASN A 351 -0.69 -1.77 0.93
CA ASN A 351 0.52 -0.97 1.07
C ASN A 351 0.87 -0.66 2.54
N LYS A 352 0.05 -1.05 3.51
CA LYS A 352 0.35 -0.84 4.94
C LYS A 352 1.57 -1.67 5.35
N TYR A 353 2.50 -1.07 6.08
CA TYR A 353 3.69 -1.75 6.59
C TYR A 353 3.37 -2.73 7.73
N ILE A 354 3.99 -3.91 7.71
CA ILE A 354 3.86 -4.92 8.77
C ILE A 354 4.37 -4.38 10.12
N GLY A 355 5.48 -3.64 10.12
CA GLY A 355 6.01 -3.01 11.34
C GLY A 355 5.07 -1.98 11.97
N ASP A 356 4.36 -1.18 11.17
CA ASP A 356 3.33 -0.26 11.69
C ASP A 356 2.16 -1.03 12.33
N LEU A 357 1.69 -2.08 11.65
CA LEU A 357 0.60 -2.92 12.11
C LEU A 357 0.91 -3.63 13.44
N LEU A 358 2.10 -4.20 13.57
CA LEU A 358 2.54 -4.86 14.81
C LEU A 358 2.72 -3.85 15.96
N ALA A 359 3.20 -2.63 15.66
CA ALA A 359 3.27 -1.54 16.64
C ALA A 359 1.87 -1.06 17.09
N GLU A 360 0.91 -0.95 16.17
CA GLU A 360 -0.48 -0.64 16.48
C GLU A 360 -1.15 -1.71 17.36
N ILE A 361 -0.96 -2.99 17.03
CA ILE A 361 -1.46 -4.14 17.79
C ILE A 361 -0.89 -4.15 19.22
N LYS A 362 0.43 -3.98 19.36
CA LYS A 362 1.11 -3.89 20.67
C LYS A 362 0.53 -2.73 21.50
N ALA A 363 0.43 -1.55 20.89
CA ALA A 363 -0.14 -0.38 21.55
C ALA A 363 -1.65 -0.49 21.85
N ALA A 364 -2.41 -1.33 21.14
CA ALA A 364 -3.81 -1.61 21.46
C ALA A 364 -3.90 -2.48 22.73
N LYS A 365 -3.11 -3.55 22.80
CA LYS A 365 -3.00 -4.44 23.97
C LYS A 365 -2.50 -3.71 25.23
N ASP A 366 -1.59 -2.76 25.08
CA ASP A 366 -1.11 -1.93 26.20
C ASP A 366 -2.16 -0.92 26.70
N ARG A 367 -3.18 -0.60 25.89
CA ARG A 367 -4.29 0.31 26.25
C ARG A 367 -5.47 -0.40 26.92
N SER A 368 -5.70 -1.70 26.67
CA SER A 368 -6.81 -2.48 27.25
C SER A 368 -6.57 -2.82 28.73
N LYS A 369 -6.66 -1.82 29.60
CA LYS A 369 -6.45 -1.96 31.06
C LYS A 369 -7.61 -2.68 31.76
N GLY A 370 -7.65 -4.01 31.63
CA GLY A 370 -8.56 -4.90 32.36
C GLY A 370 -9.25 -5.94 31.48
N GLU A 371 -9.31 -5.70 30.17
CA GLU A 371 -9.82 -6.65 29.18
C GLU A 371 -8.66 -7.39 28.50
N ILE A 372 -8.80 -8.70 28.30
CA ILE A 372 -7.82 -9.48 27.54
C ILE A 372 -8.15 -9.32 26.05
N LEU A 373 -7.58 -8.28 25.44
CA LEU A 373 -7.63 -8.09 24.00
C LEU A 373 -6.63 -9.03 23.32
N GLN A 374 -7.14 -10.00 22.57
CA GLN A 374 -6.34 -10.86 21.70
C GLN A 374 -6.43 -10.31 20.27
N CYS A 375 -5.34 -9.74 19.77
CA CYS A 375 -5.17 -9.42 18.36
C CYS A 375 -4.38 -10.54 17.65
N LYS A 376 -4.78 -10.89 16.43
CA LYS A 376 -4.07 -11.81 15.52
C LYS A 376 -3.97 -11.23 14.12
N LEU A 377 -2.91 -11.57 13.39
CA LEU A 377 -2.89 -11.46 11.93
C LEU A 377 -3.53 -12.72 11.35
N ILE A 378 -4.54 -12.57 10.50
CA ILE A 378 -5.28 -13.66 9.87
C ILE A 378 -5.13 -13.58 8.36
N PHE A 379 -4.65 -14.64 7.70
CA PHE A 379 -4.77 -14.78 6.26
C PHE A 379 -6.14 -15.37 5.91
N LYS A 380 -6.96 -14.61 5.18
CA LYS A 380 -8.24 -15.11 4.66
C LYS A 380 -8.63 -14.47 3.34
N LYS A 381 -9.68 -14.99 2.73
CA LYS A 381 -10.20 -14.51 1.45
C LYS A 381 -10.90 -13.17 1.64
N LYS A 382 -10.48 -12.15 0.88
CA LYS A 382 -11.12 -10.83 0.77
C LYS A 382 -12.54 -10.97 0.23
N LEU A 383 -12.73 -11.70 -0.87
CA LEU A 383 -13.99 -11.80 -1.61
C LEU A 383 -14.09 -13.15 -2.35
N PHE A 384 -15.28 -13.75 -2.43
CA PHE A 384 -15.54 -14.92 -3.28
C PHE A 384 -16.02 -14.47 -4.67
N ARG A 385 -15.09 -14.33 -5.62
CA ARG A 385 -15.39 -13.86 -6.98
C ARG A 385 -16.12 -14.93 -7.80
N GLU A 386 -16.74 -14.53 -8.91
CA GLU A 386 -17.31 -15.47 -9.88
C GLU A 386 -16.20 -16.13 -10.74
N SER A 387 -15.05 -15.45 -10.92
CA SER A 387 -13.82 -16.04 -11.47
C SER A 387 -13.32 -17.25 -10.68
N ASP A 388 -13.47 -17.23 -9.35
CA ASP A 388 -12.92 -18.23 -8.43
C ASP A 388 -13.51 -19.63 -8.62
N GLU A 389 -14.66 -19.76 -9.26
CA GLU A 389 -15.31 -21.04 -9.54
C GLU A 389 -14.51 -21.93 -10.50
N ALA A 390 -13.59 -21.34 -11.28
CA ALA A 390 -12.71 -22.06 -12.20
C ALA A 390 -11.39 -22.51 -11.56
N VAL A 391 -11.12 -22.14 -10.30
CA VAL A 391 -9.85 -22.44 -9.62
C VAL A 391 -9.93 -23.81 -8.95
N THR A 392 -9.12 -24.75 -9.42
CA THR A 392 -9.01 -26.13 -8.91
C THR A 392 -7.77 -26.37 -8.05
N ASP A 393 -7.07 -25.31 -7.64
CA ASP A 393 -5.93 -25.35 -6.73
C ASP A 393 -6.37 -25.93 -5.36
N PRO A 394 -5.77 -27.04 -4.86
CA PRO A 394 -6.22 -27.69 -3.64
C PRO A 394 -6.14 -26.80 -2.39
N MET A 395 -5.12 -25.94 -2.28
CA MET A 395 -4.97 -25.01 -1.16
C MET A 395 -6.03 -23.91 -1.24
N PHE A 396 -6.30 -23.39 -2.44
CA PHE A 396 -7.38 -22.44 -2.67
C PHE A 396 -8.76 -23.01 -2.29
N VAL A 397 -9.02 -24.27 -2.62
CA VAL A 397 -10.26 -24.98 -2.28
C VAL A 397 -10.35 -25.24 -0.77
N GLN A 398 -9.26 -25.68 -0.13
CA GLN A 398 -9.19 -25.93 1.31
C GLN A 398 -9.41 -24.65 2.14
N LEU A 399 -8.72 -23.55 1.82
CA LEU A 399 -8.93 -22.26 2.47
C LEU A 399 -10.34 -21.70 2.22
N SER A 400 -10.88 -21.89 1.01
CA SER A 400 -12.27 -21.53 0.68
C SER A 400 -13.29 -22.35 1.48
N TYR A 401 -12.99 -23.64 1.77
CA TYR A 401 -13.81 -24.49 2.64
C TYR A 401 -13.75 -24.00 4.09
N PHE A 402 -12.56 -23.80 4.67
CA PHE A 402 -12.43 -23.34 6.05
C PHE A 402 -13.09 -21.98 6.30
N GLN A 403 -13.03 -21.05 5.34
CA GLN A 403 -13.71 -19.76 5.49
C GLN A 403 -15.24 -19.88 5.45
N LEU A 404 -15.80 -20.67 4.53
CA LEU A 404 -17.26 -20.87 4.49
C LEU A 404 -17.77 -21.74 5.64
N GLN A 405 -16.94 -22.63 6.17
CA GLN A 405 -17.16 -23.33 7.44
C GLN A 405 -17.18 -22.35 8.62
N HIS A 406 -16.16 -21.50 8.76
CA HIS A 406 -16.10 -20.49 9.81
C HIS A 406 -17.33 -19.57 9.78
N ASP A 407 -17.70 -19.04 8.61
CA ASP A 407 -18.92 -18.26 8.42
C ASP A 407 -20.19 -19.04 8.83
N TYR A 408 -20.30 -20.33 8.46
CA TYR A 408 -21.42 -21.17 8.86
C TYR A 408 -21.50 -21.33 10.38
N ILE A 409 -20.39 -21.61 11.08
CA ILE A 409 -20.36 -21.80 12.54
C ILE A 409 -20.62 -20.50 13.33
N LEU A 410 -20.27 -19.33 12.79
CA LEU A 410 -20.73 -18.04 13.31
C LEU A 410 -22.26 -17.84 13.18
N GLY A 411 -22.95 -18.70 12.43
CA GLY A 411 -24.37 -18.59 12.12
C GLY A 411 -24.65 -17.61 10.97
N ASN A 412 -23.67 -17.33 10.10
CA ASN A 412 -23.86 -16.34 9.04
C ASN A 412 -24.82 -16.77 7.93
N TYR A 413 -25.03 -18.08 7.74
CA TYR A 413 -25.97 -18.65 6.77
C TYR A 413 -27.23 -19.16 7.50
N PRO A 414 -28.38 -18.44 7.45
CA PRO A 414 -29.62 -18.87 8.10
C PRO A 414 -30.33 -19.96 7.28
N VAL A 415 -29.85 -21.20 7.43
CA VAL A 415 -30.33 -22.39 6.71
C VAL A 415 -31.46 -23.11 7.47
N GLY A 416 -32.24 -23.93 6.74
CA GLY A 416 -33.31 -24.76 7.33
C GLY A 416 -32.79 -26.00 8.07
N ARG A 417 -33.71 -26.80 8.65
CA ARG A 417 -33.37 -28.05 9.35
C ARG A 417 -32.53 -28.97 8.47
N ASP A 418 -33.06 -29.42 7.34
CA ASP A 418 -32.41 -30.43 6.50
C ASP A 418 -31.04 -30.00 5.99
N ASP A 419 -30.89 -28.73 5.60
CA ASP A 419 -29.60 -28.13 5.24
C ASP A 419 -28.63 -28.13 6.43
N ALA A 420 -29.06 -27.74 7.64
CA ALA A 420 -28.21 -27.75 8.82
C ALA A 420 -27.75 -29.16 9.19
N VAL A 421 -28.64 -30.16 9.10
CA VAL A 421 -28.29 -31.58 9.30
C VAL A 421 -27.24 -32.01 8.27
N GLN A 422 -27.48 -31.71 6.99
CA GLN A 422 -26.59 -32.11 5.88
C GLN A 422 -25.21 -31.43 5.99
N LEU A 423 -25.17 -30.12 6.24
CA LEU A 423 -23.94 -29.34 6.38
C LEU A 423 -23.13 -29.77 7.61
N SER A 424 -23.77 -30.10 8.73
CA SER A 424 -23.07 -30.60 9.93
C SER A 424 -22.52 -32.01 9.71
N ALA A 425 -23.30 -32.91 9.09
CA ALA A 425 -22.85 -34.26 8.75
C ALA A 425 -21.68 -34.25 7.73
N LEU A 426 -21.73 -33.38 6.72
CA LEU A 426 -20.64 -33.20 5.73
C LEU A 426 -19.35 -32.69 6.38
N GLN A 427 -19.42 -31.75 7.32
CA GLN A 427 -18.22 -31.27 8.03
C GLN A 427 -17.59 -32.37 8.91
N ILE A 428 -18.41 -33.14 9.62
CA ILE A 428 -17.93 -34.30 10.38
C ILE A 428 -17.23 -35.29 9.45
N LEU A 429 -17.82 -35.60 8.29
CA LEU A 429 -17.24 -36.50 7.30
C LEU A 429 -15.94 -35.95 6.68
N ALA A 430 -15.85 -34.64 6.47
CA ALA A 430 -14.64 -33.95 5.99
C ALA A 430 -13.49 -33.94 7.03
N GLU A 431 -13.83 -34.00 8.32
CA GLU A 431 -12.89 -34.09 9.45
C GLU A 431 -12.42 -35.53 9.67
N ILE A 432 -13.33 -36.44 10.07
CA ILE A 432 -12.95 -37.81 10.48
C ILE A 432 -12.88 -38.81 9.32
N GLY A 433 -13.73 -38.68 8.30
CA GLY A 433 -13.93 -39.70 7.26
C GLY A 433 -14.87 -40.81 7.72
N PHE A 434 -15.40 -41.60 6.78
CA PHE A 434 -16.50 -42.51 7.11
C PHE A 434 -16.11 -43.61 8.11
N VAL A 435 -17.01 -43.85 9.07
CA VAL A 435 -16.92 -44.87 10.13
C VAL A 435 -18.35 -45.35 10.40
N CYS A 436 -18.57 -46.65 10.57
CA CYS A 436 -19.94 -47.20 10.70
C CYS A 436 -20.66 -46.78 12.01
N SER A 437 -19.89 -46.62 13.09
CA SER A 437 -20.36 -46.28 14.44
C SER A 437 -19.56 -45.10 15.04
N PRO A 438 -19.63 -43.88 14.45
CA PRO A 438 -18.85 -42.74 14.88
C PRO A 438 -19.17 -42.33 16.34
N GLU A 439 -20.39 -42.62 16.81
CA GLU A 439 -20.83 -42.39 18.20
C GLU A 439 -20.13 -43.28 19.23
N SER A 440 -19.45 -44.35 18.78
CA SER A 440 -18.69 -45.29 19.63
C SER A 440 -17.17 -45.17 19.49
N CYS A 441 -16.69 -44.49 18.44
CA CYS A 441 -15.27 -44.46 18.07
C CYS A 441 -14.64 -43.06 18.16
N THR A 442 -15.42 -42.02 18.47
CA THR A 442 -14.95 -40.63 18.54
C THR A 442 -15.80 -39.84 19.53
N ASP A 443 -15.31 -38.70 20.02
CA ASP A 443 -16.15 -37.75 20.77
C ASP A 443 -17.13 -37.04 19.83
N TRP A 444 -18.23 -37.74 19.54
CA TRP A 444 -19.37 -37.26 18.77
C TRP A 444 -20.01 -36.01 19.39
N ASN A 445 -19.90 -35.82 20.71
CA ASN A 445 -20.45 -34.65 21.39
C ASN A 445 -19.65 -33.39 21.06
N THR A 446 -18.31 -33.45 21.13
CA THR A 446 -17.44 -32.35 20.69
C THR A 446 -17.57 -32.08 19.18
N LEU A 447 -17.75 -33.14 18.35
CA LEU A 447 -17.99 -32.98 16.91
C LEU A 447 -19.29 -32.23 16.60
N LEU A 448 -20.40 -32.57 17.27
CA LEU A 448 -21.67 -31.86 17.14
C LEU A 448 -21.57 -30.39 17.59
N GLU A 449 -20.90 -30.13 18.72
CA GLU A 449 -20.72 -28.77 19.26
C GLU A 449 -19.81 -27.90 18.39
N ARG A 450 -18.84 -28.49 17.68
CA ARG A 450 -17.93 -27.79 16.76
C ARG A 450 -18.57 -27.52 15.38
N PHE A 451 -19.45 -28.38 14.91
CA PHE A 451 -19.94 -28.34 13.52
C PHE A 451 -21.42 -27.99 13.33
N LEU A 452 -22.21 -27.83 14.41
CA LEU A 452 -23.57 -27.28 14.38
C LEU A 452 -23.59 -25.85 14.97
N PRO A 453 -24.01 -24.80 14.23
CA PRO A 453 -23.99 -23.42 14.74
C PRO A 453 -24.87 -23.27 15.98
N ARG A 454 -24.37 -22.60 17.02
CA ARG A 454 -25.02 -22.49 18.35
C ARG A 454 -26.46 -21.95 18.27
N GLN A 455 -26.72 -21.00 17.37
CA GLN A 455 -28.04 -20.44 17.14
C GLN A 455 -29.03 -21.47 16.57
N ILE A 456 -28.56 -22.42 15.76
CA ILE A 456 -29.36 -23.52 15.20
C ILE A 456 -29.51 -24.64 16.24
N ALA A 457 -28.43 -24.99 16.95
CA ALA A 457 -28.43 -26.01 17.98
C ALA A 457 -29.50 -25.75 19.06
N LEU A 458 -29.67 -24.49 19.48
CA LEU A 458 -30.66 -24.07 20.48
C LEU A 458 -32.13 -24.17 20.02
N THR A 459 -32.43 -24.46 18.75
CA THR A 459 -33.82 -24.50 18.27
C THR A 459 -34.57 -25.78 18.61
N ARG A 460 -33.85 -26.86 18.98
CA ARG A 460 -34.40 -28.21 19.25
C ARG A 460 -33.59 -28.93 20.33
N ALA A 461 -34.07 -30.06 20.83
CA ALA A 461 -33.29 -30.88 21.76
C ALA A 461 -32.05 -31.49 21.07
N ARG A 462 -30.89 -31.43 21.74
CA ARG A 462 -29.59 -31.99 21.27
C ARG A 462 -29.71 -33.38 20.66
N ARG A 463 -30.46 -34.27 21.34
CA ARG A 463 -30.66 -35.68 20.94
C ARG A 463 -31.41 -35.84 19.62
N GLU A 464 -32.25 -34.88 19.24
CA GLU A 464 -32.90 -34.90 17.93
C GLU A 464 -31.93 -34.51 16.80
N TRP A 465 -31.12 -33.47 17.03
CA TRP A 465 -30.05 -33.09 16.09
C TRP A 465 -29.05 -34.22 15.91
N GLU A 466 -28.64 -34.87 17.00
CA GLU A 466 -27.76 -36.04 17.03
C GLU A 466 -28.30 -37.18 16.15
N LEU A 467 -29.58 -37.56 16.32
CA LEU A 467 -30.22 -38.62 15.53
C LEU A 467 -30.35 -38.26 14.04
N ASP A 468 -30.76 -37.02 13.74
CA ASP A 468 -30.86 -36.52 12.36
C ASP A 468 -29.48 -36.53 11.66
N ILE A 469 -28.44 -36.00 12.33
CA ILE A 469 -27.08 -35.84 11.79
C ILE A 469 -26.42 -37.21 11.61
N LEU A 470 -26.57 -38.12 12.58
CA LEU A 470 -26.07 -39.49 12.48
C LEU A 470 -26.77 -40.28 11.35
N SER A 471 -28.07 -40.05 11.14
CA SER A 471 -28.82 -40.64 10.02
C SER A 471 -28.32 -40.14 8.65
N ARG A 472 -28.14 -38.82 8.47
CA ARG A 472 -27.55 -38.27 7.23
C ARG A 472 -26.11 -38.73 7.03
N TYR A 473 -25.28 -38.70 8.07
CA TYR A 473 -23.89 -39.16 8.02
C TYR A 473 -23.79 -40.63 7.55
N ARG A 474 -24.62 -41.52 8.09
CA ARG A 474 -24.69 -42.93 7.66
C ARG A 474 -25.08 -43.11 6.19
N SER A 475 -25.86 -42.19 5.60
CA SER A 475 -26.18 -42.24 4.17
C SER A 475 -25.03 -41.82 3.22
N MET A 476 -23.91 -41.33 3.78
CA MET A 476 -22.77 -40.79 3.03
C MET A 476 -21.55 -41.73 2.99
N GLU A 477 -21.73 -43.02 3.25
CA GLU A 477 -20.67 -44.07 3.21
C GLU A 477 -19.79 -44.06 1.96
N HIS A 478 -20.36 -43.67 0.82
CA HIS A 478 -19.71 -43.65 -0.49
C HIS A 478 -18.90 -42.36 -0.79
N LEU A 479 -18.83 -41.40 0.13
CA LEU A 479 -18.17 -40.11 -0.08
C LEU A 479 -16.81 -40.03 0.62
N THR A 480 -15.80 -39.51 -0.08
CA THR A 480 -14.49 -39.22 0.53
C THR A 480 -14.53 -37.92 1.35
N LYS A 481 -13.46 -37.66 2.13
CA LYS A 481 -13.29 -36.38 2.83
C LYS A 481 -13.30 -35.18 1.87
N ASP A 482 -12.87 -35.35 0.62
CA ASP A 482 -12.86 -34.26 -0.36
C ASP A 482 -14.24 -34.06 -0.99
N ASP A 483 -14.95 -35.14 -1.35
CA ASP A 483 -16.35 -35.08 -1.80
C ASP A 483 -17.22 -34.36 -0.77
N ALA A 484 -16.99 -34.63 0.53
CA ALA A 484 -17.70 -33.97 1.62
C ALA A 484 -17.46 -32.45 1.63
N ARG A 485 -16.21 -31.99 1.46
CA ARG A 485 -15.87 -30.56 1.34
C ARG A 485 -16.46 -29.94 0.08
N GLN A 486 -16.36 -30.62 -1.07
CA GLN A 486 -16.92 -30.15 -2.33
C GLN A 486 -18.44 -30.03 -2.28
N GLN A 487 -19.15 -30.97 -1.62
CA GLN A 487 -20.60 -30.88 -1.42
C GLN A 487 -20.98 -29.78 -0.43
N PHE A 488 -20.26 -29.61 0.68
CA PHE A 488 -20.46 -28.50 1.61
C PHE A 488 -20.32 -27.13 0.91
N LEU A 489 -19.23 -26.96 0.14
CA LEU A 489 -19.00 -25.79 -0.72
C LEU A 489 -20.14 -25.60 -1.73
N ARG A 490 -20.63 -26.68 -2.35
CA ARG A 490 -21.69 -26.63 -3.36
C ARG A 490 -23.02 -26.16 -2.78
N ILE A 491 -23.42 -26.68 -1.61
CA ILE A 491 -24.66 -26.30 -0.91
C ILE A 491 -24.60 -24.81 -0.52
N LEU A 492 -23.53 -24.35 0.12
CA LEU A 492 -23.43 -22.94 0.49
C LEU A 492 -23.37 -22.00 -0.72
N ARG A 493 -22.84 -22.44 -1.87
CA ARG A 493 -22.82 -21.66 -3.13
C ARG A 493 -24.18 -21.61 -3.86
N THR A 494 -25.07 -22.59 -3.69
CA THR A 494 -26.40 -22.56 -4.33
C THR A 494 -27.36 -21.60 -3.64
N LEU A 495 -27.18 -21.31 -2.35
CA LEU A 495 -27.94 -20.30 -1.61
C LEU A 495 -27.92 -18.93 -2.33
N PRO A 496 -29.00 -18.12 -2.27
CA PRO A 496 -29.03 -16.79 -2.88
C PRO A 496 -27.90 -15.90 -2.35
N TYR A 497 -27.72 -15.91 -1.04
CA TYR A 497 -26.71 -15.18 -0.28
C TYR A 497 -25.42 -16.00 -0.03
N GLY A 498 -25.21 -17.07 -0.80
CA GLY A 498 -24.02 -17.91 -0.70
C GLY A 498 -22.72 -17.13 -0.90
N SER A 499 -21.71 -17.43 -0.08
CA SER A 499 -20.38 -16.79 -0.14
C SER A 499 -20.39 -15.25 -0.05
N SER A 500 -21.33 -14.68 0.72
CA SER A 500 -21.41 -13.23 0.95
C SER A 500 -20.38 -12.74 1.97
N ILE A 501 -19.90 -11.50 1.81
CA ILE A 501 -19.34 -10.76 2.96
C ILE A 501 -20.50 -10.16 3.74
N PHE A 502 -20.46 -10.26 5.07
CA PHE A 502 -21.52 -9.77 5.96
C PHE A 502 -21.10 -8.51 6.73
N PHE A 503 -21.90 -7.45 6.64
CA PHE A 503 -21.66 -6.16 7.30
C PHE A 503 -22.84 -5.79 8.22
N SER A 504 -22.58 -5.46 9.48
CA SER A 504 -23.62 -5.01 10.42
C SER A 504 -23.87 -3.50 10.28
N VAL A 505 -25.12 -3.09 10.05
CA VAL A 505 -25.49 -1.69 9.80
C VAL A 505 -26.72 -1.26 10.59
N ARG A 506 -26.90 0.05 10.76
CA ARG A 506 -28.16 0.65 11.26
C ARG A 506 -28.90 1.35 10.12
N LYS A 507 -30.23 1.28 10.12
CA LYS A 507 -31.07 1.93 9.10
C LYS A 507 -31.13 3.44 9.36
N ILE A 508 -30.84 4.25 8.34
CA ILE A 508 -31.10 5.70 8.32
C ILE A 508 -32.39 5.95 7.55
N ASP A 509 -32.44 5.53 6.28
CA ASP A 509 -33.60 5.72 5.40
C ASP A 509 -33.94 4.43 4.63
N ASP A 510 -35.24 4.23 4.45
CA ASP A 510 -35.92 3.11 3.80
C ASP A 510 -37.32 3.59 3.41
N PRO A 511 -37.48 4.16 2.20
CA PRO A 511 -38.73 4.79 1.75
C PRO A 511 -39.92 3.84 1.59
N ILE A 512 -39.74 2.54 1.82
CA ILE A 512 -40.77 1.50 1.68
C ILE A 512 -41.16 0.92 3.06
N GLY A 513 -40.37 1.20 4.11
CA GLY A 513 -40.65 0.81 5.50
C GLY A 513 -40.48 -0.68 5.80
N LEU A 514 -39.86 -1.45 4.88
CA LEU A 514 -39.77 -2.92 4.97
C LEU A 514 -38.67 -3.42 5.90
N LEU A 515 -37.67 -2.59 6.23
CA LEU A 515 -36.44 -3.04 6.89
C LEU A 515 -36.39 -2.65 8.39
N PRO A 516 -35.87 -3.52 9.28
CA PRO A 516 -35.72 -3.21 10.71
C PRO A 516 -34.63 -2.17 10.99
N GLY A 517 -34.61 -1.58 12.19
CA GLY A 517 -33.64 -0.52 12.55
C GLY A 517 -32.16 -0.98 12.66
N ARG A 518 -31.92 -2.27 12.89
CA ARG A 518 -30.60 -2.93 12.79
C ARG A 518 -30.69 -4.06 11.78
N ILE A 519 -29.72 -4.14 10.88
CA ILE A 519 -29.72 -5.03 9.71
C ILE A 519 -28.30 -5.61 9.56
N VAL A 520 -28.18 -6.83 9.02
CA VAL A 520 -26.93 -7.28 8.41
C VAL A 520 -27.10 -7.27 6.90
N LEU A 521 -26.16 -6.67 6.18
CA LEU A 521 -26.06 -6.71 4.72
C LEU A 521 -25.14 -7.88 4.32
N GLY A 522 -25.58 -8.74 3.40
CA GLY A 522 -24.72 -9.70 2.70
C GLY A 522 -24.42 -9.19 1.29
N ILE A 523 -23.16 -9.10 0.90
CA ILE A 523 -22.75 -8.67 -0.44
C ILE A 523 -22.12 -9.87 -1.17
N ASN A 524 -22.69 -10.28 -2.33
CA ASN A 524 -22.11 -11.32 -3.19
C ASN A 524 -22.32 -11.04 -4.69
N LYS A 525 -21.93 -12.00 -5.55
CA LYS A 525 -22.06 -11.94 -7.02
C LYS A 525 -23.50 -11.86 -7.57
N ARG A 526 -24.53 -12.06 -6.74
CA ARG A 526 -25.95 -11.92 -7.12
C ARG A 526 -26.52 -10.55 -6.75
N GLY A 527 -26.10 -9.97 -5.63
CA GLY A 527 -26.62 -8.68 -5.18
C GLY A 527 -26.32 -8.30 -3.74
N VAL A 528 -27.19 -7.47 -3.18
CA VAL A 528 -27.23 -7.05 -1.78
C VAL A 528 -28.38 -7.78 -1.08
N HIS A 529 -28.06 -8.55 -0.06
CA HIS A 529 -28.98 -9.36 0.73
C HIS A 529 -29.22 -8.72 2.09
N PHE A 530 -30.48 -8.68 2.54
CA PHE A 530 -30.86 -8.04 3.81
C PHE A 530 -31.26 -9.10 4.83
N PHE A 531 -30.73 -8.98 6.05
CA PHE A 531 -31.00 -9.90 7.15
C PHE A 531 -31.40 -9.17 8.43
N ARG A 532 -32.31 -9.77 9.20
CA ARG A 532 -32.47 -9.47 10.64
C ARG A 532 -31.21 -9.97 11.37
N PRO A 533 -30.68 -9.24 12.38
CA PRO A 533 -29.46 -9.64 13.07
C PRO A 533 -29.69 -10.73 14.15
N VAL A 534 -30.81 -10.70 14.85
CA VAL A 534 -31.15 -11.64 15.94
C VAL A 534 -32.67 -11.96 15.89
N PRO A 535 -33.05 -13.25 15.72
CA PRO A 535 -32.23 -14.30 15.12
C PRO A 535 -31.73 -13.89 13.73
N LYS A 536 -30.66 -14.51 13.22
CA LYS A 536 -30.25 -14.23 11.84
C LYS A 536 -31.27 -14.84 10.89
N GLU A 537 -31.91 -14.00 10.08
CA GLU A 537 -33.06 -14.38 9.26
C GLU A 537 -33.02 -13.58 7.95
N TYR A 538 -33.18 -14.27 6.83
CA TYR A 538 -33.15 -13.66 5.50
C TYR A 538 -34.47 -12.92 5.21
N LEU A 539 -34.36 -11.65 4.80
CA LEU A 539 -35.51 -10.77 4.54
C LEU A 539 -35.76 -10.58 3.04
N HIS A 540 -34.74 -10.10 2.30
CA HIS A 540 -34.88 -9.70 0.90
C HIS A 540 -33.54 -9.67 0.16
N SER A 541 -33.56 -9.55 -1.17
CA SER A 541 -32.38 -9.33 -2.01
C SER A 541 -32.67 -8.29 -3.08
N ALA A 542 -31.78 -7.29 -3.23
CA ALA A 542 -31.71 -6.45 -4.42
C ALA A 542 -30.62 -7.01 -5.35
N GLU A 543 -30.97 -7.41 -6.57
CA GLU A 543 -29.98 -7.95 -7.51
C GLU A 543 -29.06 -6.85 -8.06
N LEU A 544 -27.85 -7.23 -8.52
CA LEU A 544 -26.87 -6.28 -9.10
C LEU A 544 -27.43 -5.44 -10.27
N ARG A 545 -28.45 -5.94 -10.99
CA ARG A 545 -29.10 -5.21 -12.10
C ARG A 545 -30.12 -4.16 -11.67
N ASP A 546 -30.59 -4.20 -10.43
CA ASP A 546 -31.58 -3.26 -9.89
C ASP A 546 -30.92 -2.11 -9.12
N ILE A 547 -29.65 -2.25 -8.74
CA ILE A 547 -28.85 -1.20 -8.11
C ILE A 547 -28.32 -0.27 -9.21
N MET A 548 -28.86 0.95 -9.27
CA MET A 548 -28.54 1.95 -10.31
C MET A 548 -27.37 2.87 -9.90
N GLN A 549 -27.19 3.09 -8.60
CA GLN A 549 -26.12 3.92 -8.04
C GLN A 549 -25.88 3.50 -6.58
N PHE A 550 -24.64 3.59 -6.12
CA PHE A 550 -24.28 3.41 -4.71
C PHE A 550 -23.11 4.34 -4.37
N GLY A 551 -22.83 4.49 -3.09
CA GLY A 551 -21.70 5.28 -2.60
C GLY A 551 -21.68 5.38 -1.09
N SER A 552 -20.61 5.95 -0.54
CA SER A 552 -20.35 5.99 0.89
C SER A 552 -19.73 7.30 1.37
N SER A 553 -19.83 7.50 2.68
CA SER A 553 -19.07 8.45 3.48
C SER A 553 -18.47 7.73 4.69
N ASN A 554 -17.68 8.43 5.50
CA ASN A 554 -17.04 7.88 6.70
C ASN A 554 -18.02 7.39 7.78
N THR A 555 -19.33 7.62 7.61
CA THR A 555 -20.39 7.26 8.58
C THR A 555 -21.62 6.61 7.97
N ALA A 556 -21.75 6.53 6.63
CA ALA A 556 -22.91 5.93 5.98
C ALA A 556 -22.60 5.34 4.60
N VAL A 557 -23.44 4.41 4.16
CA VAL A 557 -23.52 3.90 2.78
C VAL A 557 -24.93 4.10 2.25
N PHE A 558 -25.08 4.36 0.94
CA PHE A 558 -26.39 4.46 0.28
C PHE A 558 -26.46 3.60 -0.97
N PHE A 559 -27.68 3.16 -1.31
CA PHE A 559 -27.99 2.43 -2.53
C PHE A 559 -29.26 3.00 -3.15
N LYS A 560 -29.17 3.44 -4.41
CA LYS A 560 -30.29 3.83 -5.24
C LYS A 560 -30.69 2.63 -6.09
N MET A 561 -31.76 1.95 -5.69
CA MET A 561 -32.19 0.69 -6.31
C MET A 561 -33.63 0.75 -6.82
N ARG A 562 -33.94 -0.14 -7.76
CA ARG A 562 -35.27 -0.32 -8.32
C ARG A 562 -36.09 -1.30 -7.49
N VAL A 563 -37.28 -0.88 -7.07
CA VAL A 563 -38.27 -1.74 -6.39
C VAL A 563 -39.61 -1.53 -7.08
N ALA A 564 -40.27 -2.62 -7.51
CA ALA A 564 -41.52 -2.57 -8.28
C ALA A 564 -41.50 -1.59 -9.49
N GLY A 565 -40.33 -1.44 -10.13
CA GLY A 565 -40.11 -0.50 -11.25
C GLY A 565 -39.66 0.91 -10.84
N VAL A 566 -40.02 1.37 -9.64
CA VAL A 566 -39.72 2.71 -9.09
C VAL A 566 -38.32 2.76 -8.50
N LEU A 567 -37.65 3.93 -8.52
CA LEU A 567 -36.33 4.12 -7.91
C LEU A 567 -36.45 4.69 -6.50
N HIS A 568 -35.86 3.98 -5.53
CA HIS A 568 -35.79 4.39 -4.13
C HIS A 568 -34.32 4.48 -3.69
N ILE A 569 -34.02 5.40 -2.76
CA ILE A 569 -32.72 5.52 -2.12
C ILE A 569 -32.83 4.95 -0.72
N PHE A 570 -31.97 3.98 -0.39
CA PHE A 570 -31.84 3.40 0.94
C PHE A 570 -30.53 3.87 1.54
N GLN A 571 -30.51 4.22 2.83
CA GLN A 571 -29.32 4.73 3.50
C GLN A 571 -29.10 4.00 4.83
N PHE A 572 -27.84 3.63 5.10
CA PHE A 572 -27.44 2.86 6.27
C PHE A 572 -26.22 3.48 6.96
N GLU A 573 -26.25 3.57 8.28
CA GLU A 573 -25.14 4.03 9.12
C GLU A 573 -24.10 2.90 9.28
N THR A 574 -22.85 3.17 8.88
CA THR A 574 -21.72 2.25 8.99
C THR A 574 -20.38 2.98 8.81
N LYS A 575 -19.31 2.45 9.40
CA LYS A 575 -17.93 2.90 9.13
C LYS A 575 -17.32 2.18 7.92
N GLN A 576 -17.83 1.01 7.56
CA GLN A 576 -17.32 0.14 6.49
C GLN A 576 -17.93 0.49 5.11
N GLY A 577 -18.36 1.74 4.91
CA GLY A 577 -19.07 2.14 3.70
C GLY A 577 -18.25 1.95 2.44
N GLU A 578 -16.94 2.24 2.51
CA GLU A 578 -15.98 2.04 1.42
C GLU A 578 -15.78 0.56 1.11
N GLU A 579 -15.57 -0.30 2.12
CA GLU A 579 -15.44 -1.75 1.97
C GLU A 579 -16.66 -2.37 1.26
N ILE A 580 -17.87 -1.93 1.63
CA ILE A 580 -19.13 -2.35 1.02
C ILE A 580 -19.19 -1.92 -0.46
N CYS A 581 -18.79 -0.69 -0.77
CA CYS A 581 -18.76 -0.19 -2.15
C CYS A 581 -17.71 -0.92 -3.01
N VAL A 582 -16.53 -1.21 -2.46
CA VAL A 582 -15.45 -1.96 -3.12
C VAL A 582 -15.88 -3.40 -3.40
N ALA A 583 -16.49 -4.09 -2.44
CA ALA A 583 -17.02 -5.43 -2.63
C ALA A 583 -18.09 -5.49 -3.73
N LEU A 584 -19.04 -4.55 -3.70
CA LEU A 584 -20.11 -4.45 -4.69
C LEU A 584 -19.57 -4.13 -6.09
N GLN A 585 -18.68 -3.14 -6.21
CA GLN A 585 -18.04 -2.77 -7.49
C GLN A 585 -17.22 -3.93 -8.06
N THR A 586 -16.52 -4.68 -7.21
CA THR A 586 -15.73 -5.84 -7.64
C THR A 586 -16.63 -6.92 -8.23
N HIS A 587 -17.77 -7.24 -7.60
CA HIS A 587 -18.73 -8.18 -8.16
C HIS A 587 -19.38 -7.71 -9.47
N ILE A 588 -19.73 -6.43 -9.57
CA ILE A 588 -20.27 -5.85 -10.82
C ILE A 588 -19.24 -6.01 -11.95
N ASN A 589 -17.98 -5.68 -11.69
CA ASN A 589 -16.89 -5.82 -12.67
C ASN A 589 -16.69 -7.27 -13.10
N ASP A 590 -16.68 -8.22 -12.16
CA ASP A 590 -16.46 -9.64 -12.41
C ASP A 590 -17.59 -10.26 -13.26
N VAL A 591 -18.85 -9.97 -12.91
CA VAL A 591 -20.04 -10.41 -13.66
C VAL A 591 -20.07 -9.79 -15.06
N MET A 592 -19.69 -8.52 -15.21
CA MET A 592 -19.61 -7.86 -16.52
C MET A 592 -18.50 -8.45 -17.40
N LEU A 593 -17.31 -8.72 -16.84
CA LEU A 593 -16.22 -9.41 -17.55
C LEU A 593 -16.66 -10.81 -18.02
N ARG A 594 -17.34 -11.59 -17.17
CA ARG A 594 -17.85 -12.93 -17.51
C ARG A 594 -18.97 -12.91 -18.56
N ARG A 595 -19.71 -11.79 -18.70
CA ARG A 595 -20.66 -11.57 -19.80
C ARG A 595 -19.96 -11.21 -21.11
N TYR A 596 -18.97 -10.30 -21.08
CA TYR A 596 -18.21 -9.92 -22.27
C TYR A 596 -17.41 -11.09 -22.87
N SER A 597 -16.80 -11.95 -22.03
CA SER A 597 -16.09 -13.13 -22.53
C SER A 597 -17.03 -14.14 -23.20
N LYS A 598 -18.19 -14.43 -22.59
CA LYS A 598 -19.23 -15.29 -23.18
C LYS A 598 -19.78 -14.72 -24.50
N ALA A 599 -20.01 -13.41 -24.58
CA ALA A 599 -20.44 -12.76 -25.82
C ALA A 599 -19.40 -12.92 -26.95
N ARG A 600 -18.10 -12.73 -26.64
CA ARG A 600 -17.01 -12.96 -27.61
C ARG A 600 -16.90 -14.41 -28.06
N SER A 601 -17.03 -15.39 -27.16
CA SER A 601 -16.98 -16.80 -27.55
C SER A 601 -18.17 -17.23 -28.43
N VAL A 602 -19.35 -16.64 -28.22
CA VAL A 602 -20.52 -16.89 -29.10
C VAL A 602 -20.34 -16.23 -30.47
N ALA A 603 -19.83 -15.00 -30.52
CA ALA A 603 -19.55 -14.31 -31.78
C ALA A 603 -18.51 -15.07 -32.64
N ASN A 604 -17.41 -15.51 -32.03
CA ASN A 604 -16.36 -16.28 -32.73
C ASN A 604 -16.77 -17.72 -33.06
N GLY A 605 -17.75 -18.29 -32.35
CA GLY A 605 -18.27 -19.63 -32.60
C GLY A 605 -19.30 -19.73 -33.74
N SER A 606 -19.71 -18.61 -34.33
CA SER A 606 -20.82 -18.54 -35.30
C SER A 606 -20.37 -18.29 -36.75
N VAL A 607 -19.22 -18.83 -37.15
CA VAL A 607 -18.71 -18.75 -38.55
C VAL A 607 -18.95 -20.08 -39.28
N ASN A 608 -20.23 -20.38 -39.55
CA ASN A 608 -20.73 -21.30 -40.58
C ASN A 608 -22.27 -21.33 -40.52
N GLY A 609 -22.93 -20.57 -41.41
CA GLY A 609 -24.39 -20.44 -41.49
C GLY A 609 -24.79 -19.17 -42.25
N ASP A 610 -25.75 -19.28 -43.16
CA ASP A 610 -25.95 -18.29 -44.24
C ASP A 610 -26.62 -16.95 -43.86
N VAL A 611 -26.40 -15.99 -44.77
CA VAL A 611 -26.70 -14.55 -44.68
C VAL A 611 -28.19 -14.21 -44.62
N SER A 612 -28.55 -13.23 -43.78
CA SER A 612 -29.59 -12.23 -44.09
C SER A 612 -29.40 -10.93 -43.29
N ASN A 613 -30.01 -9.84 -43.77
CA ASN A 613 -29.49 -8.47 -43.60
C ASN A 613 -30.01 -7.63 -42.40
N ASN A 614 -29.22 -6.59 -42.12
CA ASN A 614 -29.59 -5.32 -41.45
C ASN A 614 -30.05 -5.36 -39.98
N PHE A 615 -29.12 -5.09 -39.05
CA PHE A 615 -28.94 -3.74 -38.47
C PHE A 615 -27.71 -3.72 -37.52
N LYS A 616 -26.54 -3.27 -38.00
CA LYS A 616 -25.41 -2.89 -37.11
C LYS A 616 -25.61 -1.44 -36.66
N PRO A 617 -25.49 -1.10 -35.35
CA PRO A 617 -25.52 0.29 -34.91
C PRO A 617 -24.20 1.00 -35.25
N PRO A 618 -24.22 2.29 -35.67
CA PRO A 618 -23.04 2.98 -36.22
C PRO A 618 -21.88 3.20 -35.24
N SER A 619 -22.10 3.00 -33.93
CA SER A 619 -21.02 3.01 -32.95
C SER A 619 -20.09 1.79 -33.05
N LEU A 620 -20.60 0.63 -33.49
CA LEU A 620 -19.82 -0.62 -33.46
C LEU A 620 -18.65 -0.58 -34.44
N GLU A 621 -18.87 -0.06 -35.64
CA GLU A 621 -17.85 0.07 -36.69
C GLU A 621 -16.75 1.07 -36.31
N VAL A 622 -17.10 2.12 -35.54
CA VAL A 622 -16.12 3.07 -34.98
C VAL A 622 -15.22 2.40 -33.94
N TYR A 623 -15.77 1.52 -33.09
CA TYR A 623 -14.96 0.72 -32.17
C TYR A 623 -14.13 -0.35 -32.91
N GLU A 624 -14.71 -1.04 -33.88
CA GLU A 624 -14.05 -2.08 -34.69
C GLU A 624 -12.85 -1.51 -35.46
N LYS A 625 -13.02 -0.35 -36.11
CA LYS A 625 -11.94 0.41 -36.74
C LYS A 625 -10.89 0.88 -35.73
N ARG A 626 -11.30 1.48 -34.59
CA ARG A 626 -10.36 1.96 -33.56
C ARG A 626 -9.53 0.83 -32.94
N VAL A 627 -10.06 -0.40 -32.87
CA VAL A 627 -9.29 -1.58 -32.46
C VAL A 627 -8.27 -1.97 -33.53
N GLN A 628 -8.62 -1.94 -34.81
CA GLN A 628 -7.67 -2.19 -35.91
C GLN A 628 -6.54 -1.14 -35.95
N ASP A 629 -6.87 0.14 -35.81
CA ASP A 629 -5.90 1.24 -35.75
C ASP A 629 -4.93 1.07 -34.56
N LEU A 630 -5.44 0.65 -33.39
CA LEU A 630 -4.62 0.36 -32.21
C LEU A 630 -3.73 -0.88 -32.38
N SER A 631 -4.24 -1.98 -32.95
CA SER A 631 -3.42 -3.17 -33.23
C SER A 631 -2.27 -2.84 -34.18
N LYS A 632 -2.54 -2.06 -35.23
CA LYS A 632 -1.50 -1.62 -36.18
C LYS A 632 -0.43 -0.75 -35.50
N ALA A 633 -0.84 0.16 -34.62
CA ALA A 633 0.10 0.99 -33.84
C ALA A 633 0.96 0.15 -32.87
N VAL A 634 0.43 -0.94 -32.32
CA VAL A 634 1.19 -1.89 -31.49
C VAL A 634 2.21 -2.67 -32.33
N GLU A 635 1.83 -3.16 -33.51
CA GLU A 635 2.75 -3.83 -34.43
C GLU A 635 3.89 -2.91 -34.90
N GLU A 636 3.58 -1.66 -35.23
CA GLU A 636 4.57 -0.64 -35.62
C GLU A 636 5.50 -0.26 -34.46
N SER A 637 4.96 -0.12 -33.25
CA SER A 637 5.77 0.09 -32.03
C SER A 637 6.70 -1.09 -31.72
N GLN A 638 6.21 -2.33 -31.86
CA GLN A 638 7.02 -3.54 -31.66
C GLN A 638 8.13 -3.64 -32.72
N LYS A 639 7.84 -3.29 -33.98
CA LYS A 639 8.84 -3.24 -35.05
C LYS A 639 9.94 -2.22 -34.75
N ASN A 640 9.59 -1.02 -34.31
CA ASN A 640 10.55 0.02 -33.92
C ASN A 640 11.38 -0.41 -32.70
N THR A 641 10.76 -1.06 -31.72
CA THR A 641 11.47 -1.63 -30.55
C THR A 641 12.49 -2.69 -30.96
N ASN A 642 12.13 -3.58 -31.89
CA ASN A 642 13.03 -4.60 -32.42
C ASN A 642 14.19 -4.00 -33.22
N GLN A 643 13.95 -2.92 -33.98
CA GLN A 643 15.01 -2.20 -34.70
C GLN A 643 16.00 -1.54 -33.72
N LEU A 644 15.50 -0.82 -32.71
CA LEU A 644 16.34 -0.16 -31.70
C LEU A 644 17.19 -1.16 -30.89
N LEU A 645 16.68 -2.37 -30.64
CA LEU A 645 17.46 -3.47 -30.04
C LEU A 645 18.61 -3.94 -30.96
N GLY A 646 18.40 -3.98 -32.27
CA GLY A 646 19.46 -4.26 -33.24
C GLY A 646 20.54 -3.18 -33.24
N GLU A 647 20.14 -1.90 -33.33
CA GLU A 647 21.06 -0.75 -33.29
C GLU A 647 21.84 -0.67 -31.97
N LEU A 648 21.23 -1.02 -30.84
CA LEU A 648 21.89 -1.13 -29.54
C LEU A 648 22.99 -2.21 -29.56
N HIS A 649 22.68 -3.39 -30.09
CA HIS A 649 23.62 -4.52 -30.15
C HIS A 649 24.79 -4.24 -31.11
N GLU A 650 24.56 -3.55 -32.24
CA GLU A 650 25.65 -3.08 -33.09
C GLU A 650 26.56 -2.06 -32.39
N LYS A 651 25.99 -1.12 -31.63
CA LYS A 651 26.79 -0.16 -30.85
C LYS A 651 27.60 -0.81 -29.74
N GLN A 652 27.03 -1.78 -29.01
CA GLN A 652 27.77 -2.56 -28.01
C GLN A 652 28.94 -3.34 -28.62
N LYS A 653 28.76 -3.87 -29.84
CA LYS A 653 29.83 -4.55 -30.59
C LYS A 653 30.91 -3.58 -31.08
N GLN A 654 30.55 -2.35 -31.49
CA GLN A 654 31.51 -1.30 -31.80
C GLN A 654 32.29 -0.86 -30.55
N GLU A 655 31.59 -0.67 -29.43
CA GLU A 655 32.19 -0.28 -28.15
C GLU A 655 33.25 -1.29 -27.70
N LEU A 656 32.90 -2.58 -27.65
CA LEU A 656 33.84 -3.67 -27.35
C LEU A 656 35.11 -3.59 -28.22
N LYS A 657 34.95 -3.46 -29.55
CA LYS A 657 36.10 -3.34 -30.47
C LYS A 657 36.96 -2.11 -30.19
N THR A 658 36.35 -0.97 -29.85
CA THR A 658 37.12 0.23 -29.48
C THR A 658 37.82 0.09 -28.12
N GLN A 659 37.28 -0.71 -27.19
CA GLN A 659 37.94 -1.03 -25.92
C GLN A 659 39.16 -1.96 -26.15
N GLU A 660 39.04 -2.97 -27.03
CA GLU A 660 40.14 -3.84 -27.45
C GLU A 660 41.28 -3.04 -28.12
N GLU A 661 40.96 -2.16 -29.07
CA GLU A 661 41.94 -1.30 -29.73
C GLU A 661 42.66 -0.35 -28.74
N LEU A 662 41.93 0.14 -27.74
CA LEU A 662 42.44 1.04 -26.70
C LEU A 662 43.31 0.29 -25.67
N GLU A 663 43.03 -0.98 -25.37
CA GLU A 663 43.92 -1.89 -24.63
C GLU A 663 45.23 -2.12 -25.40
N CYS A 664 45.16 -2.44 -26.70
CA CYS A 664 46.35 -2.61 -27.55
C CYS A 664 47.23 -1.35 -27.56
N LEU A 665 46.63 -0.17 -27.71
CA LEU A 665 47.35 1.11 -27.66
C LEU A 665 47.99 1.37 -26.29
N LYS A 666 47.29 1.09 -25.17
CA LYS A 666 47.85 1.20 -23.82
C LYS A 666 49.04 0.27 -23.61
N ASN A 667 49.00 -0.93 -24.16
CA ASN A 667 50.08 -1.92 -24.00
C ASN A 667 51.29 -1.59 -24.87
N ALA A 668 51.08 -1.07 -26.09
CA ALA A 668 52.15 -0.49 -26.91
C ALA A 668 52.83 0.70 -26.21
N LEU A 669 52.05 1.64 -25.65
CA LEU A 669 52.56 2.82 -24.96
C LEU A 669 53.36 2.48 -23.69
N ARG A 670 52.99 1.41 -22.96
CA ARG A 670 53.81 0.91 -21.84
C ARG A 670 55.15 0.39 -22.34
N LYS A 671 55.13 -0.45 -23.38
CA LYS A 671 56.36 -1.01 -23.94
C LYS A 671 57.30 0.07 -24.47
N GLU A 672 56.81 1.03 -25.23
CA GLU A 672 57.61 2.15 -25.73
C GLU A 672 58.22 2.99 -24.58
N LYS A 673 57.51 3.11 -23.45
CA LYS A 673 58.01 3.75 -22.23
C LYS A 673 59.03 2.91 -21.45
N GLU A 674 58.96 1.58 -21.56
CA GLU A 674 59.93 0.63 -20.99
C GLU A 674 61.20 0.56 -21.87
N ASP A 675 61.07 0.66 -23.20
CA ASP A 675 62.18 0.77 -24.17
C ASP A 675 62.87 2.17 -24.12
N LEU A 676 62.40 3.11 -23.29
CA LEU A 676 62.88 4.49 -23.14
C LEU A 676 63.50 4.82 -21.76
N MET A 677 63.72 3.82 -20.88
CA MET A 677 64.37 3.99 -19.56
C MET A 677 65.63 3.12 -19.39
#